data_AF-A0A2P8GM65-F1
#
_entry.id   AF-A0A2P8GM65-F1
#
_cell.length_a   1.000
_cell.length_b   1.000
_cell.length_c   1.000
_cell.angle_alpha   90.00
_cell.angle_beta   90.00
_cell.angle_gamma   90.00
#
_symmetry.space_group_name_H-M   'P 1'
#
loop_
_entity.id
_entity.type
_entity.pdbx_description
1 polymer ?
#
loop_
_entity_poly.entity_id
_entity_poly.type
_entity_poly.pdbx_seq_one_letter_code
_entity_poly.pdbx_strand_id
1 'polypeptide(L)'
;MIINISTPYPVFKKGQQLKSSSLTGIVNFSGQEDQDTRTYLEGSGIFYGLDVVVDAAAGTVRLKPGTAVTSDGQLFSLEDEIIYKGISKTPEGKNFDVPLLDRTATVMVLSNAEENHNELIYRLSGINPDNPKGDEDTTPYLIVLIVRSDESTEDSCLYGFENSESKKTLEVEAALIPKSFFTQTELDAWFINDATDAGENDPIINRFGYTPSEGGAHISFEHFTSWSAVSTGFDEVCAAAEPLIGTAFKSVYELVKEKLGLDPANPFNTLADDLGKLRTAVKSSGGKKFPWLYDYYRDLVATYEEFVATDLFSYLSLMPKKSRFRGYIALHSIRTMSLSGQEAINYRMGLYRPPFADLSIDSLEKPQVLLARLKYLADVTHTRFNDANFPSSVVGFTPDAGINKVLSERAIPFYYKNPTELSASWNAAATRNRRTFNIPGITDEKDRKFLLANMDGYDFFRIKGHTGQTVQATQDAIADLRRDLHLPFDIKVVYLGEDEDMDQLIRERSAEFSDLTVMLEKIVNDIRCARTCSDNFEEVIFGREFDRNDIGDMFEALVTLFGKPPIADLDKKLTEICSREGACNDKDKTCCRAHLTSLYAVCVEYVRRKGELTGSLLFHRFAEEHPGLEHNGGVPKGGTLVLVCAKTNIASLSEEDKSTLVNLMLSSKDEEKAAAMSLAKELEGYEVVADFCLPYICCSGKPAINLILQESPPVARFSIIKQEDTSEGEAVAISLKNQSLRADAYHWELFDYKGTFITDKDTTNLSEVVEFELERKRGVVFTVILTASREGMESQFSKEITICPLGDVKLTSNGKVTVDWDISSTDEIGVEATPYGGAFSLILQQNDNQEPIDPLNFDVTWKEDKKHATLKLEDPQVGIYFLDYTFEDVQDCKDSSARLTISAFLPASKTPAADTDTTADPNANARSIVSNDGAAFNKRFLGYRDDVNKMAKEDETLKEDSRWTDTKSFLLASGAPEVLHVGYEKLQTTLQTGFTKLKAAQKTQVIKLLVYATAYYVDRLIAESPEKVPAIARKLVKTAAESITTQRDGLAQWQQVWNTTGIVTAENEKTVNTYKGLIA
;
A
#
# COMPACT_ATOMS: atom_id res chain seq x y z
N MET A 1 -28.06 33.43 15.30
CA MET A 1 -27.94 34.76 15.94
C MET A 1 -27.44 34.57 17.37
N ILE A 2 -26.15 34.77 17.64
CA ILE A 2 -25.62 34.75 19.01
C ILE A 2 -25.98 36.11 19.66
N ILE A 3 -26.82 36.08 20.69
CA ILE A 3 -27.51 37.23 21.29
C ILE A 3 -26.67 37.83 22.44
N ASN A 4 -25.40 38.17 22.23
CA ASN A 4 -24.58 38.80 23.28
C ASN A 4 -24.07 40.20 22.93
N ILE A 5 -24.23 40.67 21.70
CA ILE A 5 -23.82 42.01 21.28
C ILE A 5 -24.99 42.67 20.55
N SER A 6 -25.52 43.77 21.09
CA SER A 6 -26.54 44.57 20.42
C SER A 6 -25.90 45.28 19.22
N THR A 7 -26.15 44.79 17.99
CA THR A 7 -25.68 45.45 16.77
C THR A 7 -26.69 46.53 16.33
N PRO A 8 -26.40 47.84 16.49
CA PRO A 8 -27.33 48.89 16.09
C PRO A 8 -27.31 49.06 14.56
N TYR A 9 -28.48 49.04 13.93
CA TYR A 9 -28.64 49.36 12.50
C TYR A 9 -29.48 50.64 12.33
N PRO A 10 -29.21 51.47 11.30
CA PRO A 10 -29.95 52.71 11.08
C PRO A 10 -31.38 52.43 10.59
N VAL A 11 -32.38 53.07 11.21
CA VAL A 11 -33.79 53.05 10.78
C VAL A 11 -34.16 54.40 10.19
N PHE A 12 -34.57 54.43 8.93
CA PHE A 12 -34.90 55.66 8.22
C PHE A 12 -36.39 55.97 8.27
N LYS A 13 -36.73 57.23 8.55
CA LYS A 13 -38.09 57.75 8.45
C LYS A 13 -38.25 58.61 7.20
N LYS A 14 -39.43 58.58 6.59
CA LYS A 14 -39.76 59.40 5.41
C LYS A 14 -39.52 60.89 5.71
N GLY A 15 -38.74 61.55 4.87
CA GLY A 15 -38.39 62.98 5.02
C GLY A 15 -37.23 63.27 5.99
N GLN A 16 -36.56 62.25 6.52
CA GLN A 16 -35.39 62.41 7.39
C GLN A 16 -34.15 62.85 6.58
N GLN A 17 -33.41 63.83 7.10
CA GLN A 17 -32.11 64.22 6.55
C GLN A 17 -31.04 63.19 6.94
N LEU A 18 -30.33 62.64 5.96
CA LEU A 18 -29.29 61.63 6.17
C LEU A 18 -27.93 62.29 6.35
N LYS A 19 -27.16 61.81 7.34
CA LYS A 19 -25.74 62.17 7.50
C LYS A 19 -24.88 61.11 6.81
N SER A 20 -23.66 61.46 6.43
CA SER A 20 -22.67 60.50 5.91
C SER A 20 -22.53 59.27 6.83
N SER A 21 -22.44 59.50 8.15
CA SER A 21 -22.41 58.41 9.15
C SER A 21 -23.63 57.49 9.16
N SER A 22 -24.80 57.95 8.68
CA SER A 22 -26.01 57.14 8.56
C SER A 22 -25.94 56.16 7.38
N LEU A 23 -25.27 56.53 6.29
CA LEU A 23 -25.08 55.69 5.11
C LEU A 23 -23.90 54.74 5.29
N THR A 24 -22.78 55.24 5.81
CA THR A 24 -21.61 54.39 6.19
C THR A 24 -22.01 53.34 7.21
N GLY A 25 -22.95 53.66 8.12
CA GLY A 25 -23.49 52.70 9.08
C GLY A 25 -24.19 51.48 8.43
N ILE A 26 -24.85 51.64 7.27
CA ILE A 26 -25.46 50.52 6.53
C ILE A 26 -24.37 49.61 5.96
N VAL A 27 -23.36 50.22 5.31
CA VAL A 27 -22.25 49.50 4.67
C VAL A 27 -21.47 48.70 5.70
N ASN A 28 -21.17 49.31 6.85
CA ASN A 28 -20.48 48.64 7.96
C ASN A 28 -21.31 47.48 8.55
N PHE A 29 -22.62 47.66 8.71
CA PHE A 29 -23.50 46.60 9.19
C PHE A 29 -23.51 45.40 8.23
N SER A 30 -23.71 45.65 6.93
CA SER A 30 -23.70 44.59 5.91
C SER A 30 -22.35 43.87 5.84
N GLY A 31 -21.25 44.62 5.85
CA GLY A 31 -19.91 44.03 5.83
C GLY A 31 -19.62 43.17 7.06
N GLN A 32 -20.10 43.58 8.24
CA GLN A 32 -19.96 42.79 9.47
C GLN A 32 -20.80 41.50 9.43
N GLU A 33 -22.03 41.55 8.90
CA GLU A 33 -22.86 40.35 8.76
C GLU A 33 -22.24 39.35 7.77
N ASP A 34 -21.67 39.81 6.65
CA ASP A 34 -20.97 38.94 5.69
C ASP A 34 -19.73 38.29 6.30
N GLN A 35 -18.92 39.07 7.04
CA GLN A 35 -17.75 38.57 7.77
C GLN A 35 -18.14 37.53 8.82
N ASP A 36 -19.19 37.80 9.60
CA ASP A 36 -19.68 36.92 10.65
C ASP A 36 -20.28 35.64 10.05
N THR A 37 -20.96 35.74 8.91
CA THR A 37 -21.48 34.60 8.16
C THR A 37 -20.33 33.68 7.74
N ARG A 38 -19.28 34.21 7.10
CA ARG A 38 -18.12 33.42 6.70
C ARG A 38 -17.43 32.77 7.89
N THR A 39 -17.10 33.55 8.92
CA THR A 39 -16.40 33.02 10.09
C THR A 39 -17.21 31.97 10.85
N TYR A 40 -18.49 32.23 11.14
CA TYR A 40 -19.28 31.37 12.04
C TYR A 40 -20.07 30.26 11.33
N LEU A 41 -20.32 30.35 10.02
CA LEU A 41 -21.02 29.31 9.26
C LEU A 41 -20.09 28.51 8.32
N GLU A 42 -19.06 29.14 7.75
CA GLU A 42 -18.16 28.48 6.78
C GLU A 42 -16.83 28.08 7.44
N GLY A 43 -16.29 28.94 8.31
CA GLY A 43 -15.04 28.73 9.06
C GLY A 43 -14.00 29.81 8.85
N SER A 44 -12.79 29.56 9.32
CA SER A 44 -11.64 30.46 9.17
C SER A 44 -10.37 29.64 8.95
N GLY A 45 -9.33 30.22 8.36
CA GLY A 45 -8.14 29.50 7.91
C GLY A 45 -8.17 29.21 6.41
N ILE A 46 -7.29 28.33 5.96
CA ILE A 46 -7.15 27.96 4.54
C ILE A 46 -8.15 26.84 4.22
N PHE A 47 -9.08 27.06 3.30
CA PHE A 47 -10.06 26.04 2.88
C PHE A 47 -9.45 25.02 1.93
N TYR A 48 -8.72 25.50 0.93
CA TYR A 48 -8.00 24.69 -0.05
C TYR A 48 -6.96 25.55 -0.77
N GLY A 49 -5.94 24.92 -1.35
CA GLY A 49 -4.95 25.58 -2.18
C GLY A 49 -4.12 26.62 -1.42
N LEU A 50 -3.72 27.72 -2.09
CA LEU A 50 -2.77 28.71 -1.54
C LEU A 50 -1.44 28.08 -1.12
N ASP A 51 -1.01 27.06 -1.85
CA ASP A 51 0.27 26.42 -1.64
C ASP A 51 1.38 27.30 -2.18
N VAL A 52 2.48 27.35 -1.43
CA VAL A 52 3.63 28.17 -1.77
C VAL A 52 4.79 27.28 -2.18
N VAL A 53 5.32 27.52 -3.39
CA VAL A 53 6.55 26.89 -3.87
C VAL A 53 7.64 27.95 -3.93
N VAL A 54 8.66 27.79 -3.08
CA VAL A 54 9.81 28.70 -3.02
C VAL A 54 10.96 28.12 -3.84
N ASP A 55 11.43 28.86 -4.84
CA ASP A 55 12.72 28.61 -5.50
C ASP A 55 13.71 29.68 -5.04
N ALA A 56 14.52 29.32 -4.04
CA ALA A 56 15.48 30.23 -3.43
C ALA A 56 16.64 30.59 -4.37
N ALA A 57 16.99 29.71 -5.33
CA ALA A 57 18.08 29.94 -6.27
C ALA A 57 17.64 30.86 -7.41
N ALA A 58 16.41 30.68 -7.90
CA ALA A 58 15.81 31.54 -8.92
C ALA A 58 15.18 32.82 -8.36
N GLY A 59 15.10 32.98 -7.03
CA GLY A 59 14.47 34.15 -6.41
C GLY A 59 12.97 34.26 -6.67
N THR A 60 12.27 33.13 -6.75
CA THR A 60 10.83 33.12 -7.06
C THR A 60 10.00 32.48 -5.95
N VAL A 61 8.84 33.07 -5.67
CA VAL A 61 7.83 32.51 -4.77
C VAL A 61 6.54 32.35 -5.58
N ARG A 62 6.11 31.11 -5.78
CA ARG A 62 4.87 30.80 -6.51
C ARG A 62 3.75 30.52 -5.53
N LEU A 63 2.65 31.27 -5.64
CA LEU A 63 1.43 31.08 -4.87
C LEU A 63 0.36 30.46 -5.78
N LYS A 64 -0.04 29.22 -5.48
CA LYS A 64 -1.06 28.50 -6.24
C LYS A 64 -2.47 29.00 -5.91
N PRO A 65 -3.45 28.82 -6.82
CA PRO A 65 -4.86 29.12 -6.58
C PRO A 65 -5.37 28.50 -5.28
N GLY A 66 -6.37 29.15 -4.66
CA GLY A 66 -6.97 28.68 -3.42
C GLY A 66 -7.77 29.74 -2.69
N THR A 67 -8.36 29.34 -1.57
CA THR A 67 -9.25 30.20 -0.79
C THR A 67 -8.95 30.09 0.70
N ALA A 68 -8.98 31.23 1.40
CA ALA A 68 -8.85 31.32 2.85
C ALA A 68 -9.74 32.41 3.44
N VAL A 69 -10.10 32.28 4.71
CA VAL A 69 -10.85 33.32 5.45
C VAL A 69 -10.12 33.67 6.75
N THR A 70 -9.89 34.95 7.02
CA THR A 70 -9.27 35.40 8.28
C THR A 70 -10.21 35.19 9.47
N SER A 71 -9.70 35.24 10.69
CA SER A 71 -10.54 35.06 11.90
C SER A 71 -11.59 36.16 12.10
N ASP A 72 -11.46 37.30 11.41
CA ASP A 72 -12.44 38.38 11.34
C ASP A 72 -13.29 38.39 10.06
N GLY A 73 -13.24 37.33 9.24
CA GLY A 73 -14.17 37.09 8.13
C GLY A 73 -13.78 37.70 6.79
N GLN A 74 -12.52 38.13 6.62
CA GLN A 74 -12.00 38.63 5.34
C GLN A 74 -11.69 37.44 4.44
N LEU A 75 -12.19 37.48 3.20
CA LEU A 75 -12.02 36.41 2.22
C LEU A 75 -10.80 36.68 1.35
N PHE A 76 -9.92 35.69 1.26
CA PHE A 76 -8.86 35.58 0.28
C PHE A 76 -9.29 34.53 -0.74
N SER A 77 -9.44 34.93 -2.00
CA SER A 77 -9.76 34.02 -3.11
C SER A 77 -8.78 34.30 -4.23
N LEU A 78 -8.07 33.26 -4.66
CA LEU A 78 -7.11 33.32 -5.74
C LEU A 78 -7.48 32.29 -6.81
N GLU A 79 -7.78 32.78 -8.02
CA GLU A 79 -8.23 31.94 -9.15
C GLU A 79 -7.04 31.41 -9.96
N ASP A 80 -5.98 32.21 -10.13
CA ASP A 80 -4.79 31.88 -10.94
C ASP A 80 -3.50 31.88 -10.11
N GLU A 81 -2.49 31.13 -10.55
CA GLU A 81 -1.17 31.15 -9.91
C GLU A 81 -0.51 32.54 -10.03
N ILE A 82 0.04 33.03 -8.92
CA ILE A 82 0.87 34.26 -8.90
C ILE A 82 2.32 33.88 -8.68
N ILE A 83 3.20 34.40 -9.53
CA ILE A 83 4.65 34.25 -9.39
C ILE A 83 5.25 35.57 -8.93
N TYR A 84 5.74 35.60 -7.70
CA TYR A 84 6.48 36.72 -7.16
C TYR A 84 7.97 36.58 -7.47
N LYS A 85 8.57 37.68 -7.91
CA LYS A 85 9.97 37.78 -8.32
C LYS A 85 10.74 38.88 -7.60
N GLY A 86 10.10 39.68 -6.75
CA GLY A 86 10.74 40.82 -6.11
C GLY A 86 10.11 41.23 -4.78
N ILE A 87 10.63 42.30 -4.20
CA ILE A 87 10.10 42.96 -2.99
C ILE A 87 9.76 44.41 -3.32
N SER A 88 8.51 44.80 -3.11
CA SER A 88 8.07 46.20 -3.25
C SER A 88 8.52 47.05 -2.06
N LYS A 89 8.75 48.34 -2.30
CA LYS A 89 9.13 49.34 -1.29
C LYS A 89 8.21 50.56 -1.39
N THR A 90 8.11 51.34 -0.31
CA THR A 90 7.42 52.64 -0.33
C THR A 90 8.16 53.65 -1.23
N PRO A 91 7.55 54.78 -1.61
CA PRO A 91 8.22 55.84 -2.37
C PRO A 91 9.53 56.36 -1.71
N GLU A 92 9.65 56.21 -0.38
CA GLU A 92 10.85 56.55 0.40
C GLU A 92 11.88 55.40 0.50
N GLY A 93 11.66 54.29 -0.21
CA GLY A 93 12.55 53.11 -0.24
C GLY A 93 12.48 52.22 1.00
N LYS A 94 11.41 52.32 1.81
CA LYS A 94 11.25 51.54 3.05
C LYS A 94 10.34 50.33 2.85
N ASN A 95 10.41 49.38 3.79
CA ASN A 95 9.42 48.30 3.93
C ASN A 95 8.08 48.87 4.43
N PHE A 96 7.00 48.12 4.25
CA PHE A 96 5.65 48.57 4.61
C PHE A 96 5.34 48.29 6.08
N ASP A 97 4.70 49.24 6.76
CA ASP A 97 4.22 49.07 8.13
C ASP A 97 2.71 48.77 8.11
N VAL A 98 2.32 47.60 8.60
CA VAL A 98 0.94 47.08 8.54
C VAL A 98 0.44 46.74 9.94
N PRO A 99 -0.79 47.13 10.33
CA PRO A 99 -1.36 46.75 11.61
C PRO A 99 -1.77 45.27 11.63
N LEU A 100 -1.11 44.47 12.48
CA LEU A 100 -1.40 43.05 12.71
C LEU A 100 -1.52 42.79 14.22
N LEU A 101 -2.55 42.06 14.68
CA LEU A 101 -2.74 41.71 16.12
C LEU A 101 -2.67 42.93 17.06
N ASP A 102 -3.23 44.08 16.64
CA ASP A 102 -3.21 45.36 17.36
C ASP A 102 -1.80 45.96 17.60
N ARG A 103 -0.77 45.46 16.90
CA ARG A 103 0.60 46.00 16.84
C ARG A 103 1.05 46.28 15.40
N THR A 104 2.03 47.15 15.20
CA THR A 104 2.55 47.43 13.85
C THR A 104 3.63 46.41 13.47
N ALA A 105 3.47 45.77 12.32
CA ALA A 105 4.45 44.86 11.73
C ALA A 105 5.11 45.52 10.52
N THR A 106 6.45 45.51 10.48
CA THR A 106 7.19 45.87 9.26
C THR A 106 7.30 44.64 8.37
N VAL A 107 6.70 44.69 7.19
CA VAL A 107 6.59 43.57 6.24
C VAL A 107 7.26 43.89 4.91
N MET A 108 7.80 42.86 4.26
CA MET A 108 8.36 42.95 2.91
C MET A 108 7.33 42.41 1.92
N VAL A 109 6.59 43.30 1.28
CA VAL A 109 5.54 42.95 0.31
C VAL A 109 6.18 42.36 -0.94
N LEU A 110 5.70 41.20 -1.37
CA LEU A 110 6.18 40.50 -2.55
C LEU A 110 5.63 41.14 -3.82
N SER A 111 6.48 41.27 -4.83
CA SER A 111 6.17 41.88 -6.12
C SER A 111 6.22 40.87 -7.25
N ASN A 112 5.32 41.00 -8.21
CA ASN A 112 5.34 40.22 -9.45
C ASN A 112 6.41 40.72 -10.44
N ALA A 113 6.93 41.94 -10.21
CA ALA A 113 8.05 42.51 -10.94
C ALA A 113 9.38 42.11 -10.29
N GLU A 114 10.49 42.20 -11.04
CA GLU A 114 11.85 41.89 -10.59
C GLU A 114 12.49 43.02 -9.75
N GLU A 115 11.67 43.85 -9.12
CA GLU A 115 12.12 44.92 -8.23
C GLU A 115 12.76 44.33 -6.96
N ASN A 116 13.98 44.78 -6.63
CA ASN A 116 14.74 44.26 -5.48
C ASN A 116 14.88 42.71 -5.50
N HIS A 117 14.98 42.10 -6.68
CA HIS A 117 15.09 40.64 -6.87
C HIS A 117 16.22 40.00 -6.04
N ASN A 118 17.40 40.62 -6.01
CA ASN A 118 18.54 40.12 -5.22
C ASN A 118 18.27 40.19 -3.72
N GLU A 119 17.49 41.17 -3.25
CA GLU A 119 17.05 41.24 -1.86
C GLU A 119 16.12 40.05 -1.54
N LEU A 120 15.19 39.72 -2.45
CA LEU A 120 14.35 38.53 -2.30
C LEU A 120 15.18 37.25 -2.25
N ILE A 121 16.13 37.04 -3.17
CA ILE A 121 17.04 35.88 -3.13
C ILE A 121 17.80 35.83 -1.81
N TYR A 122 18.32 36.95 -1.31
CA TYR A 122 19.01 37.00 -0.03
C TYR A 122 18.10 36.56 1.13
N ARG A 123 16.85 37.04 1.16
CA ARG A 123 15.86 36.64 2.18
C ARG A 123 15.38 35.20 2.03
N LEU A 124 15.40 34.59 0.85
CA LEU A 124 14.97 33.20 0.63
C LEU A 124 16.10 32.18 0.79
N SER A 125 17.30 32.46 0.29
CA SER A 125 18.45 31.55 0.32
C SER A 125 19.37 31.74 1.53
N GLY A 126 19.33 32.91 2.18
CA GLY A 126 20.29 33.30 3.22
C GLY A 126 21.61 33.87 2.68
N ILE A 127 21.88 33.72 1.37
CA ILE A 127 23.13 34.15 0.74
C ILE A 127 22.84 35.35 -0.17
N ASN A 128 23.60 36.43 0.00
CA ASN A 128 23.43 37.61 -0.83
C ASN A 128 24.07 37.36 -2.21
N PRO A 129 23.30 37.40 -3.33
CA PRO A 129 23.86 37.21 -4.67
C PRO A 129 24.95 38.23 -5.02
N ASP A 130 24.80 39.47 -4.54
CA ASP A 130 25.73 40.57 -4.81
C ASP A 130 27.00 40.48 -3.95
N ASN A 131 26.94 39.77 -2.83
CA ASN A 131 28.09 39.53 -1.95
C ASN A 131 28.03 38.15 -1.27
N PRO A 132 28.39 37.07 -1.98
CA PRO A 132 28.28 35.70 -1.45
C PRO A 132 29.21 35.39 -0.26
N LYS A 133 30.18 36.27 0.04
CA LYS A 133 31.09 36.17 1.19
C LYS A 133 30.73 37.11 2.35
N GLY A 134 29.62 37.84 2.23
CA GLY A 134 29.09 38.70 3.28
C GLY A 134 28.38 37.92 4.38
N ASP A 135 27.80 38.64 5.34
CA ASP A 135 27.03 38.03 6.42
C ASP A 135 25.75 37.37 5.87
N GLU A 136 25.55 36.09 6.20
CA GLU A 136 24.36 35.33 5.81
C GLU A 136 23.11 35.77 6.58
N ASP A 137 21.95 35.77 5.93
CA ASP A 137 20.67 36.02 6.60
C ASP A 137 20.18 34.74 7.28
N THR A 138 20.43 34.65 8.59
CA THR A 138 19.96 33.56 9.44
C THR A 138 18.53 33.77 9.96
N THR A 139 17.87 34.86 9.56
CA THR A 139 16.53 35.19 10.05
C THR A 139 15.49 34.22 9.49
N PRO A 140 14.67 33.58 10.34
CA PRO A 140 13.49 32.83 9.92
C PRO A 140 12.37 33.79 9.49
N TYR A 141 11.75 33.53 8.34
CA TYR A 141 10.63 34.31 7.82
C TYR A 141 9.37 33.46 7.67
N LEU A 142 8.23 34.13 7.67
CA LEU A 142 6.92 33.57 7.34
C LEU A 142 6.40 34.28 6.09
N ILE A 143 5.76 33.53 5.20
CA ILE A 143 5.01 34.07 4.07
C ILE A 143 3.55 34.16 4.51
N VAL A 144 3.01 35.38 4.52
CA VAL A 144 1.66 35.69 4.95
C VAL A 144 0.88 36.40 3.84
N LEU A 145 -0.42 36.14 3.74
CA LEU A 145 -1.36 37.04 3.07
C LEU A 145 -1.86 38.06 4.07
N ILE A 146 -1.85 39.33 3.70
CA ILE A 146 -2.30 40.44 4.53
C ILE A 146 -3.29 41.31 3.75
N VAL A 147 -4.22 41.94 4.46
CA VAL A 147 -5.07 42.99 3.89
C VAL A 147 -4.52 44.36 4.24
N ARG A 148 -4.17 45.13 3.22
CA ARG A 148 -3.81 46.54 3.33
C ARG A 148 -5.00 47.40 2.93
N SER A 149 -5.23 48.47 3.68
CA SER A 149 -6.30 49.43 3.34
C SER A 149 -5.69 50.75 2.92
N ASP A 150 -5.95 51.16 1.69
CA ASP A 150 -5.54 52.46 1.17
C ASP A 150 -6.75 53.38 1.04
N GLU A 151 -6.63 54.60 1.57
CA GLU A 151 -7.61 55.66 1.38
C GLU A 151 -7.01 56.71 0.43
N SER A 152 -7.58 56.84 -0.76
CA SER A 152 -7.27 57.92 -1.69
C SER A 152 -8.39 58.95 -1.69
N THR A 153 -8.07 60.21 -1.93
CA THR A 153 -9.05 61.27 -2.12
C THR A 153 -8.73 61.98 -3.42
N GLU A 154 -9.66 61.92 -4.37
CA GLU A 154 -9.52 62.53 -5.69
C GLU A 154 -10.48 63.72 -5.84
N ASP A 155 -10.13 64.69 -6.68
CA ASP A 155 -11.02 65.82 -6.96
C ASP A 155 -12.24 65.34 -7.77
N SER A 156 -13.46 65.62 -7.27
CA SER A 156 -14.72 65.24 -7.89
C SER A 156 -15.34 66.42 -8.63
N CYS A 157 -15.70 66.21 -9.90
CA CYS A 157 -16.37 67.21 -10.74
C CYS A 157 -17.90 67.28 -10.52
N LEU A 158 -18.44 66.63 -9.49
CA LEU A 158 -19.87 66.64 -9.17
C LEU A 158 -20.26 67.98 -8.53
N TYR A 159 -21.37 68.59 -8.98
CA TYR A 159 -21.86 69.86 -8.44
C TYR A 159 -22.35 69.70 -6.98
N GLY A 160 -21.58 70.18 -6.00
CA GLY A 160 -21.88 70.10 -4.57
C GLY A 160 -20.94 70.96 -3.69
N PHE A 161 -21.10 70.90 -2.36
CA PHE A 161 -20.26 71.64 -1.39
C PHE A 161 -18.89 70.99 -1.12
N GLU A 162 -18.71 69.72 -1.48
CA GLU A 162 -17.45 68.98 -1.38
C GLU A 162 -16.96 68.65 -2.79
N ASN A 163 -15.74 69.10 -3.13
CA ASN A 163 -15.13 68.94 -4.45
C ASN A 163 -14.17 67.74 -4.50
N SER A 164 -14.27 66.81 -3.56
CA SER A 164 -13.36 65.69 -3.41
C SER A 164 -14.13 64.42 -3.04
N GLU A 165 -13.77 63.29 -3.65
CA GLU A 165 -14.33 61.97 -3.38
C GLU A 165 -13.24 61.09 -2.77
N SER A 166 -13.51 60.57 -1.57
CA SER A 166 -12.62 59.64 -0.89
C SER A 166 -13.02 58.20 -1.20
N LYS A 167 -12.07 57.40 -1.68
CA LYS A 167 -12.22 55.97 -1.96
C LYS A 167 -11.34 55.18 -1.01
N LYS A 168 -11.92 54.15 -0.38
CA LYS A 168 -11.18 53.16 0.40
C LYS A 168 -11.07 51.86 -0.39
N THR A 169 -9.86 51.41 -0.65
CA THR A 169 -9.57 50.14 -1.33
C THR A 169 -8.92 49.18 -0.35
N LEU A 170 -9.37 47.92 -0.34
CA LEU A 170 -8.71 46.84 0.38
C LEU A 170 -7.93 46.01 -0.63
N GLU A 171 -6.62 45.91 -0.43
CA GLU A 171 -5.72 45.14 -1.29
C GLU A 171 -5.18 43.93 -0.51
N VAL A 172 -5.13 42.78 -1.18
CA VAL A 172 -4.56 41.55 -0.63
C VAL A 172 -3.14 41.43 -1.15
N GLU A 173 -2.17 41.35 -0.24
CA GLU A 173 -0.76 41.28 -0.58
C GLU A 173 -0.11 40.07 0.08
N ALA A 174 0.76 39.37 -0.65
CA ALA A 174 1.66 38.38 -0.06
C ALA A 174 2.90 39.10 0.48
N ALA A 175 3.33 38.79 1.69
CA ALA A 175 4.47 39.46 2.31
C ALA A 175 5.33 38.51 3.14
N LEU A 176 6.62 38.83 3.24
CA LEU A 176 7.55 38.21 4.17
C LEU A 176 7.54 38.97 5.49
N ILE A 177 7.35 38.25 6.59
CA ILE A 177 7.41 38.77 7.96
C ILE A 177 8.39 37.95 8.81
N PRO A 178 9.27 38.58 9.61
CA PRO A 178 10.15 37.83 10.51
C PRO A 178 9.35 36.97 11.50
N LYS A 179 9.73 35.70 11.70
CA LYS A 179 9.09 34.79 12.68
C LYS A 179 9.05 35.42 14.08
N SER A 180 10.09 36.16 14.44
CA SER A 180 10.24 36.83 15.75
C SER A 180 9.15 37.86 16.06
N PHE A 181 8.37 38.28 15.06
CA PHE A 181 7.19 39.10 15.30
C PHE A 181 6.14 38.35 16.12
N PHE A 182 6.02 37.03 15.95
CA PHE A 182 5.05 36.19 16.67
C PHE A 182 5.69 35.51 17.88
N THR A 183 4.96 35.49 19.00
CA THR A 183 5.36 34.72 20.18
C THR A 183 5.16 33.23 19.94
N GLN A 184 5.91 32.37 20.65
CA GLN A 184 5.74 30.92 20.50
C GLN A 184 4.30 30.48 20.79
N THR A 185 3.63 31.08 21.78
CA THR A 185 2.21 30.82 22.08
C THR A 185 1.26 31.21 20.94
N GLU A 186 1.54 32.29 20.22
CA GLU A 186 0.76 32.69 19.03
C GLU A 186 0.97 31.71 17.87
N LEU A 187 2.19 31.20 17.71
CA LEU A 187 2.55 30.22 16.68
C LEU A 187 2.00 28.82 16.97
N ASP A 188 2.10 28.34 18.22
CA ASP A 188 1.53 27.06 18.67
C ASP A 188 0.02 27.06 18.49
N ALA A 189 -0.61 28.23 18.63
CA ALA A 189 -2.02 28.42 18.37
C ALA A 189 -2.40 28.34 16.87
N TRP A 190 -1.46 28.30 15.92
CA TRP A 190 -1.79 28.12 14.50
C TRP A 190 -1.91 26.65 14.11
N PHE A 191 -1.19 25.76 14.82
CA PHE A 191 -1.24 24.34 14.54
C PHE A 191 -2.45 23.69 15.22
N ILE A 192 -3.09 22.80 14.47
CA ILE A 192 -3.82 21.69 15.06
C ILE A 192 -2.73 20.67 15.35
N ASN A 193 -2.14 20.67 16.56
CA ASN A 193 -0.95 19.90 16.95
C ASN A 193 -0.67 18.69 16.03
N ASP A 194 0.30 18.83 15.12
CA ASP A 194 0.80 17.72 14.31
C ASP A 194 1.42 16.73 15.29
N ALA A 195 0.77 15.59 15.48
CA ALA A 195 1.29 14.51 16.30
C ALA A 195 2.24 13.67 15.44
N THR A 196 3.37 14.26 15.03
CA THR A 196 4.44 13.52 14.32
C THR A 196 5.07 12.43 15.19
N ASP A 197 4.83 12.46 16.50
CA ASP A 197 5.20 11.41 17.47
C ASP A 197 4.06 10.40 17.72
N ALA A 198 2.93 10.48 16.98
CA ALA A 198 1.83 9.52 17.11
C ALA A 198 2.26 8.15 16.59
N GLY A 199 2.42 7.20 17.51
CA GLY A 199 2.75 5.81 17.21
C GLY A 199 3.82 5.22 18.12
N GLU A 200 4.78 6.02 18.61
CA GLU A 200 5.88 5.49 19.46
C GLU A 200 5.37 5.03 20.84
N ASN A 201 4.31 5.66 21.34
CA ASN A 201 3.72 5.37 22.65
C ASN A 201 2.41 4.56 22.57
N ASP A 202 2.08 4.01 21.39
CA ASP A 202 0.86 3.23 21.24
C ASP A 202 0.98 1.87 21.95
N PRO A 203 -0.11 1.38 22.56
CA PRO A 203 -0.07 0.17 23.35
C PRO A 203 -0.01 -1.04 22.42
N ILE A 204 0.89 -1.97 22.70
CA ILE A 204 1.06 -3.20 21.92
C ILE A 204 0.93 -4.40 22.87
N ILE A 205 0.29 -5.46 22.38
CA ILE A 205 0.32 -6.78 23.00
C ILE A 205 0.96 -7.77 22.03
N ASN A 206 2.00 -8.45 22.48
CA ASN A 206 2.69 -9.43 21.65
C ASN A 206 1.80 -10.66 21.38
N ARG A 207 2.13 -11.41 20.34
CA ARG A 207 1.49 -12.69 20.06
C ARG A 207 1.89 -13.74 21.08
N PHE A 208 0.99 -14.67 21.41
CA PHE A 208 1.35 -15.85 22.18
C PHE A 208 2.47 -16.63 21.46
N GLY A 209 3.47 -17.09 22.22
CA GLY A 209 4.69 -17.74 21.69
C GLY A 209 5.80 -16.76 21.28
N TYR A 210 5.63 -15.45 21.49
CA TYR A 210 6.67 -14.46 21.25
C TYR A 210 7.89 -14.67 22.15
N THR A 211 9.06 -14.81 21.54
CA THR A 211 10.34 -14.96 22.23
C THR A 211 11.32 -13.85 21.81
N PRO A 212 11.74 -12.97 22.73
CA PRO A 212 12.81 -12.02 22.45
C PRO A 212 14.15 -12.77 22.43
N SER A 213 14.87 -12.78 21.29
CA SER A 213 16.19 -13.42 21.19
C SER A 213 17.24 -12.46 20.64
N GLU A 214 18.53 -12.71 20.94
CA GLU A 214 19.66 -11.90 20.47
C GLU A 214 19.76 -11.86 18.92
N GLY A 215 19.21 -12.87 18.23
CA GLY A 215 19.11 -12.94 16.76
C GLY A 215 17.86 -12.29 16.17
N GLY A 216 17.03 -11.63 16.98
CA GLY A 216 15.74 -11.06 16.61
C GLY A 216 14.56 -11.76 17.29
N ALA A 217 13.43 -11.05 17.40
CA ALA A 217 12.21 -11.62 17.95
C ALA A 217 11.62 -12.69 17.00
N HIS A 218 11.19 -13.82 17.54
CA HIS A 218 10.54 -14.89 16.77
C HIS A 218 9.36 -15.51 17.54
N ILE A 219 8.62 -16.40 16.89
CA ILE A 219 7.55 -17.20 17.51
C ILE A 219 8.07 -18.62 17.70
N SER A 220 7.99 -19.15 18.92
CA SER A 220 8.34 -20.55 19.22
C SER A 220 7.30 -21.20 20.12
N PHE A 221 7.00 -22.46 19.83
CA PHE A 221 6.07 -23.28 20.62
C PHE A 221 6.74 -24.47 21.31
N GLU A 222 8.04 -24.68 21.10
CA GLU A 222 8.80 -25.87 21.54
C GLU A 222 8.63 -26.20 23.03
N HIS A 223 8.48 -25.17 23.87
CA HIS A 223 8.50 -25.29 25.32
C HIS A 223 7.10 -25.52 25.93
N PHE A 224 6.03 -25.47 25.13
CA PHE A 224 4.65 -25.61 25.60
C PHE A 224 4.20 -27.08 25.68
N THR A 225 4.88 -27.86 26.52
CA THR A 225 4.56 -29.29 26.74
C THR A 225 3.62 -29.52 27.93
N SER A 226 3.35 -28.50 28.75
CA SER A 226 2.47 -28.61 29.92
C SER A 226 1.60 -27.37 30.09
N TRP A 227 0.49 -27.52 30.83
CA TRP A 227 -0.39 -26.39 31.14
C TRP A 227 0.35 -25.27 31.89
N SER A 228 1.29 -25.61 32.78
CA SER A 228 2.10 -24.61 33.49
C SER A 228 2.92 -23.76 32.52
N ALA A 229 3.50 -24.37 31.48
CA ALA A 229 4.26 -23.65 30.47
C ALA A 229 3.34 -22.75 29.63
N VAL A 230 2.20 -23.26 29.17
CA VAL A 230 1.21 -22.49 28.40
C VAL A 230 0.68 -21.29 29.22
N SER A 231 0.30 -21.54 30.48
CA SER A 231 -0.16 -20.50 31.40
C SER A 231 0.91 -19.45 31.66
N THR A 232 2.19 -19.83 31.73
CA THR A 232 3.30 -18.90 31.90
C THR A 232 3.52 -18.07 30.64
N GLY A 233 3.43 -18.69 29.46
CA GLY A 233 3.48 -17.97 28.19
C GLY A 233 2.45 -16.85 28.12
N PHE A 234 1.18 -17.12 28.44
CA PHE A 234 0.14 -16.09 28.49
C PHE A 234 0.43 -15.00 29.54
N ASP A 235 0.92 -15.39 30.72
CA ASP A 235 1.29 -14.47 31.80
C ASP A 235 2.37 -13.47 31.35
N GLU A 236 3.39 -13.94 30.64
CA GLU A 236 4.50 -13.10 30.14
C GLU A 236 4.02 -12.07 29.11
N VAL A 237 3.20 -12.47 28.14
CA VAL A 237 2.67 -11.54 27.12
C VAL A 237 1.74 -10.49 27.74
N CYS A 238 0.89 -10.89 28.70
CA CYS A 238 0.03 -9.97 29.41
C CYS A 238 0.85 -8.99 30.27
N ALA A 239 1.83 -9.50 31.03
CA ALA A 239 2.68 -8.67 31.88
C ALA A 239 3.44 -7.59 31.10
N ALA A 240 3.90 -7.92 29.89
CA ALA A 240 4.60 -6.98 29.01
C ALA A 240 3.67 -5.85 28.48
N ALA A 241 2.38 -6.15 28.27
CA ALA A 241 1.41 -5.19 27.72
C ALA A 241 0.86 -4.21 28.78
N GLU A 242 0.78 -4.61 30.05
CA GLU A 242 0.26 -3.81 31.18
C GLU A 242 0.78 -2.36 31.24
N PRO A 243 2.11 -2.11 31.26
CA PRO A 243 2.64 -0.75 31.34
C PRO A 243 2.38 0.08 30.07
N LEU A 244 2.35 -0.57 28.90
CA LEU A 244 2.10 0.08 27.61
C LEU A 244 0.65 0.57 27.54
N ILE A 245 -0.32 -0.30 27.88
CA ILE A 245 -1.74 0.02 27.94
C ILE A 245 -1.99 1.16 28.94
N GLY A 246 -1.45 1.06 30.16
CA GLY A 246 -1.63 2.07 31.19
C GLY A 246 -1.11 3.45 30.80
N THR A 247 0.08 3.50 30.17
CA THR A 247 0.70 4.75 29.71
C THR A 247 -0.09 5.39 28.57
N ALA A 248 -0.46 4.61 27.55
CA ALA A 248 -1.20 5.10 26.39
C ALA A 248 -2.58 5.66 26.78
N PHE A 249 -3.34 4.92 27.59
CA PHE A 249 -4.67 5.33 28.05
C PHE A 249 -4.62 6.62 28.89
N LYS A 250 -3.61 6.74 29.75
CA LYS A 250 -3.38 7.94 30.54
C LYS A 250 -3.09 9.14 29.63
N SER A 251 -2.14 9.00 28.73
CA SER A 251 -1.71 10.06 27.81
C SER A 251 -2.85 10.56 26.93
N VAL A 252 -3.63 9.64 26.34
CA VAL A 252 -4.75 10.04 25.48
C VAL A 252 -5.85 10.73 26.27
N TYR A 253 -6.15 10.30 27.51
CA TYR A 253 -7.14 10.98 28.34
C TYR A 253 -6.70 12.41 28.70
N GLU A 254 -5.43 12.61 29.07
CA GLU A 254 -4.88 13.94 29.36
C GLU A 254 -4.99 14.88 28.15
N LEU A 255 -4.77 14.36 26.94
CA LEU A 255 -4.86 15.12 25.71
C LEU A 255 -6.29 15.61 25.41
N VAL A 256 -7.30 14.79 25.73
CA VAL A 256 -8.69 15.03 25.31
C VAL A 256 -9.59 15.57 26.42
N LYS A 257 -9.18 15.51 27.70
CA LYS A 257 -10.04 15.82 28.85
C LYS A 257 -10.66 17.21 28.83
N GLU A 258 -9.85 18.23 28.55
CA GLU A 258 -10.34 19.62 28.49
C GLU A 258 -11.29 19.82 27.30
N LYS A 259 -10.99 19.14 26.20
CA LYS A 259 -11.65 19.33 24.92
C LYS A 259 -13.01 18.62 24.84
N LEU A 260 -13.14 17.47 25.49
CA LEU A 260 -14.39 16.70 25.58
C LEU A 260 -15.20 17.01 26.84
N GLY A 261 -14.76 17.96 27.68
CA GLY A 261 -15.46 18.35 28.92
C GLY A 261 -15.51 17.23 29.97
N LEU A 262 -14.42 16.47 30.11
CA LEU A 262 -14.33 15.29 30.95
C LEU A 262 -13.85 15.63 32.36
N ASP A 263 -13.97 14.66 33.28
CA ASP A 263 -13.48 14.80 34.66
C ASP A 263 -11.98 15.15 34.66
N PRO A 264 -11.54 16.19 35.40
CA PRO A 264 -10.13 16.51 35.59
C PRO A 264 -9.29 15.35 36.14
N ALA A 265 -9.90 14.45 36.93
CA ALA A 265 -9.27 13.25 37.43
C ALA A 265 -9.21 12.18 36.33
N ASN A 266 -8.01 11.71 36.04
CA ASN A 266 -7.78 10.68 35.03
C ASN A 266 -8.13 9.29 35.59
N PRO A 267 -9.13 8.58 35.02
CA PRO A 267 -9.56 7.27 35.51
C PRO A 267 -8.52 6.16 35.22
N PHE A 268 -7.53 6.40 34.37
CA PHE A 268 -6.53 5.40 33.97
C PHE A 268 -5.24 5.45 34.79
N ASN A 269 -5.18 6.31 35.83
CA ASN A 269 -3.98 6.47 36.66
C ASN A 269 -3.52 5.17 37.34
N THR A 270 -4.44 4.25 37.66
CA THR A 270 -4.13 2.96 38.31
C THR A 270 -4.29 1.76 37.36
N LEU A 271 -4.55 2.00 36.07
CA LEU A 271 -4.94 0.95 35.13
C LEU A 271 -3.90 -0.19 35.05
N ALA A 272 -2.62 0.13 34.91
CA ALA A 272 -1.56 -0.88 34.85
C ALA A 272 -1.50 -1.75 36.12
N ASP A 273 -1.66 -1.13 37.31
CA ASP A 273 -1.67 -1.85 38.58
C ASP A 273 -2.91 -2.73 38.73
N ASP A 274 -4.08 -2.25 38.27
CA ASP A 274 -5.34 -2.98 38.35
C ASP A 274 -5.36 -4.18 37.40
N LEU A 275 -4.78 -4.03 36.20
CA LEU A 275 -4.51 -5.14 35.27
C LEU A 275 -3.53 -6.15 35.89
N GLY A 276 -2.43 -5.69 36.51
CA GLY A 276 -1.47 -6.56 37.18
C GLY A 276 -2.08 -7.36 38.35
N LYS A 277 -2.98 -6.74 39.14
CA LYS A 277 -3.74 -7.43 40.19
C LYS A 277 -4.67 -8.50 39.61
N LEU A 278 -5.38 -8.17 38.53
CA LEU A 278 -6.27 -9.11 37.84
C LEU A 278 -5.51 -10.31 37.29
N ARG A 279 -4.37 -10.07 36.62
CA ARG A 279 -3.46 -11.11 36.12
C ARG A 279 -2.97 -12.01 37.25
N THR A 280 -2.54 -11.41 38.35
CA THR A 280 -2.07 -12.16 39.53
C THR A 280 -3.18 -13.02 40.12
N ALA A 281 -4.42 -12.51 40.21
CA ALA A 281 -5.56 -13.29 40.67
C ALA A 281 -5.87 -14.49 39.75
N VAL A 282 -5.81 -14.29 38.43
CA VAL A 282 -5.95 -15.37 37.44
C VAL A 282 -4.85 -16.42 37.62
N LYS A 283 -3.59 -16.00 37.78
CA LYS A 283 -2.45 -16.88 38.04
C LYS A 283 -2.63 -17.71 39.31
N SER A 284 -3.05 -17.07 40.41
CA SER A 284 -3.32 -17.75 41.68
C SER A 284 -4.49 -18.74 41.62
N SER A 285 -5.43 -18.57 40.68
CA SER A 285 -6.54 -19.49 40.43
C SER A 285 -6.20 -20.69 39.51
N GLY A 286 -4.92 -20.95 39.28
CA GLY A 286 -4.44 -22.04 38.41
C GLY A 286 -4.37 -21.68 36.92
N GLY A 287 -4.53 -20.39 36.59
CA GLY A 287 -4.28 -19.85 35.26
C GLY A 287 -5.33 -20.20 34.19
N LYS A 288 -6.35 -21.01 34.48
CA LYS A 288 -7.35 -21.48 33.48
C LYS A 288 -8.06 -20.37 32.69
N LYS A 289 -8.03 -19.13 33.18
CA LYS A 289 -8.67 -17.96 32.57
C LYS A 289 -7.73 -17.11 31.71
N PHE A 290 -6.44 -17.47 31.61
CA PHE A 290 -5.44 -16.71 30.86
C PHE A 290 -5.75 -16.51 29.37
N PRO A 291 -6.24 -17.51 28.61
CA PRO A 291 -6.58 -17.31 27.20
C PRO A 291 -7.59 -16.16 27.03
N TRP A 292 -8.63 -16.15 27.86
CA TRP A 292 -9.64 -15.09 27.88
C TRP A 292 -9.11 -13.73 28.38
N LEU A 293 -8.14 -13.74 29.31
CA LEU A 293 -7.50 -12.51 29.79
C LEU A 293 -6.64 -11.87 28.68
N TYR A 294 -5.95 -12.70 27.90
CA TYR A 294 -5.20 -12.26 26.73
C TYR A 294 -6.11 -11.59 25.68
N ASP A 295 -7.25 -12.21 25.37
CA ASP A 295 -8.25 -11.62 24.48
C ASP A 295 -8.80 -10.28 25.02
N TYR A 296 -9.02 -10.16 26.33
CA TYR A 296 -9.43 -8.91 26.96
C TYR A 296 -8.38 -7.79 26.78
N TYR A 297 -7.08 -8.10 26.90
CA TYR A 297 -6.03 -7.10 26.68
C TYR A 297 -5.96 -6.68 25.21
N ARG A 298 -6.20 -7.61 24.27
CA ARG A 298 -6.33 -7.27 22.84
C ARG A 298 -7.50 -6.34 22.57
N ASP A 299 -8.62 -6.51 23.26
CA ASP A 299 -9.76 -5.60 23.14
C ASP A 299 -9.47 -4.21 23.74
N LEU A 300 -8.64 -4.11 24.79
CA LEU A 300 -8.13 -2.83 25.30
C LEU A 300 -7.26 -2.10 24.26
N VAL A 301 -6.35 -2.82 23.61
CA VAL A 301 -5.52 -2.25 22.54
C VAL A 301 -6.40 -1.82 21.36
N ALA A 302 -7.30 -2.69 20.89
CA ALA A 302 -8.19 -2.39 19.77
C ALA A 302 -9.14 -1.22 20.05
N THR A 303 -9.63 -1.04 21.28
CA THR A 303 -10.46 0.14 21.60
C THR A 303 -9.66 1.43 21.62
N TYR A 304 -8.38 1.38 21.97
CA TYR A 304 -7.51 2.55 21.93
C TYR A 304 -7.21 2.92 20.48
N GLU A 305 -6.81 1.94 19.65
CA GLU A 305 -6.55 2.12 18.22
C GLU A 305 -7.76 2.75 17.51
N GLU A 306 -8.97 2.24 17.77
CA GLU A 306 -10.19 2.80 17.18
C GLU A 306 -10.47 4.24 17.67
N PHE A 307 -10.14 4.55 18.93
CA PHE A 307 -10.31 5.90 19.47
C PHE A 307 -9.35 6.90 18.84
N VAL A 308 -8.05 6.58 18.75
CA VAL A 308 -7.03 7.46 18.16
C VAL A 308 -7.14 7.58 16.64
N ALA A 309 -7.68 6.56 15.96
CA ALA A 309 -7.97 6.60 14.53
C ALA A 309 -9.21 7.46 14.19
N THR A 310 -10.00 7.87 15.19
CA THR A 310 -11.06 8.86 14.96
C THR A 310 -10.39 10.21 14.71
N ASP A 311 -10.81 10.95 13.68
CA ASP A 311 -10.28 12.28 13.30
C ASP A 311 -10.61 13.37 14.34
N LEU A 312 -10.12 13.15 15.56
CA LEU A 312 -10.37 13.95 16.74
C LEU A 312 -9.96 15.39 16.49
N PHE A 313 -8.93 15.60 15.66
CA PHE A 313 -8.36 16.91 15.38
C PHE A 313 -9.15 17.73 14.35
N SER A 314 -9.83 17.11 13.36
CA SER A 314 -10.86 17.81 12.59
C SER A 314 -12.04 18.25 13.44
N TYR A 315 -12.41 17.46 14.45
CA TYR A 315 -13.56 17.75 15.33
C TYR A 315 -13.26 18.80 16.41
N LEU A 316 -11.98 19.08 16.69
CA LEU A 316 -11.53 19.95 17.79
C LEU A 316 -11.10 21.35 17.36
N SER A 317 -11.41 21.74 16.12
CA SER A 317 -11.27 23.11 15.64
C SER A 317 -12.25 24.04 16.37
N LEU A 318 -11.88 24.48 17.58
CA LEU A 318 -12.56 25.60 18.24
C LEU A 318 -12.50 26.80 17.32
N MET A 319 -13.67 27.42 17.08
CA MET A 319 -13.75 28.68 16.34
C MET A 319 -12.76 29.69 16.93
N PRO A 320 -11.79 30.19 16.15
CA PRO A 320 -10.82 31.14 16.65
C PRO A 320 -11.54 32.43 17.06
N LYS A 321 -11.09 33.07 18.15
CA LYS A 321 -11.55 34.44 18.47
C LYS A 321 -11.22 35.36 17.28
N LYS A 322 -12.06 36.34 16.98
CA LYS A 322 -11.84 37.32 15.88
C LYS A 322 -10.49 38.05 15.94
N SER A 323 -9.87 38.10 17.12
CA SER A 323 -8.56 38.72 17.33
C SER A 323 -7.37 37.78 17.08
N ARG A 324 -7.59 36.50 16.77
CA ARG A 324 -6.51 35.47 16.73
C ARG A 324 -5.59 35.64 15.52
N PHE A 325 -6.14 35.93 14.36
CA PHE A 325 -5.42 36.21 13.13
C PHE A 325 -6.27 37.18 12.27
N ARG A 326 -6.38 38.40 12.76
CA ARG A 326 -7.20 39.44 12.14
C ARG A 326 -6.47 40.01 10.91
N GLY A 327 -7.09 39.94 9.73
CA GLY A 327 -6.54 40.53 8.50
C GLY A 327 -5.28 39.85 7.94
N TYR A 328 -4.92 38.64 8.40
CA TYR A 328 -3.82 37.88 7.81
C TYR A 328 -4.01 36.36 7.86
N ILE A 329 -3.32 35.65 6.97
CA ILE A 329 -3.22 34.18 6.93
C ILE A 329 -1.77 33.78 6.67
N ALA A 330 -1.20 32.88 7.49
CA ALA A 330 0.14 32.34 7.27
C ALA A 330 0.10 31.14 6.31
N LEU A 331 0.89 31.23 5.24
CA LEU A 331 0.90 30.27 4.14
C LEU A 331 2.08 29.31 4.19
N HIS A 332 3.26 29.79 4.56
CA HIS A 332 4.51 29.04 4.48
C HIS A 332 5.57 29.62 5.42
N SER A 333 6.64 28.85 5.68
CA SER A 333 7.78 29.30 6.48
C SER A 333 9.11 29.07 5.79
N ILE A 334 10.08 29.94 6.07
CA ILE A 334 11.42 29.92 5.51
C ILE A 334 12.42 29.85 6.66
N ARG A 335 13.33 28.86 6.60
CA ARG A 335 14.43 28.66 7.56
C ARG A 335 13.98 28.57 9.03
N THR A 336 12.83 27.98 9.27
CA THR A 336 12.25 27.74 10.59
C THR A 336 12.58 26.33 11.06
N MET A 337 13.26 26.18 12.21
CA MET A 337 13.63 24.87 12.79
C MET A 337 12.89 24.60 14.10
N SER A 338 12.76 23.32 14.45
CA SER A 338 12.30 22.83 15.75
C SER A 338 13.24 23.21 16.89
N LEU A 339 12.73 23.20 18.14
CA LEU A 339 13.50 23.44 19.37
C LEU A 339 14.66 22.46 19.54
N SER A 340 14.54 21.24 19.00
CA SER A 340 15.60 20.22 18.95
C SER A 340 16.61 20.44 17.81
N GLY A 341 16.32 21.36 16.87
CA GLY A 341 17.15 21.66 15.70
C GLY A 341 17.14 20.57 14.61
N GLN A 342 16.30 19.55 14.74
CA GLN A 342 16.33 18.38 13.84
C GLN A 342 15.42 18.51 12.60
N GLU A 343 14.35 19.29 12.68
CA GLU A 343 13.34 19.37 11.61
C GLU A 343 12.92 20.80 11.28
N ALA A 344 12.61 21.05 10.01
CA ALA A 344 12.07 22.32 9.54
C ALA A 344 10.56 22.40 9.83
N ILE A 345 10.12 23.41 10.59
CA ILE A 345 8.71 23.60 10.94
C ILE A 345 8.05 24.50 9.90
N ASN A 346 6.99 24.04 9.25
CA ASN A 346 6.18 24.87 8.35
C ASN A 346 4.96 25.46 9.09
N TYR A 347 5.05 26.72 9.53
CA TYR A 347 3.94 27.48 10.14
C TYR A 347 2.90 27.90 9.09
N ARG A 348 2.11 26.94 8.63
CA ARG A 348 0.96 27.13 7.74
C ARG A 348 -0.34 26.97 8.52
N MET A 349 -1.28 27.89 8.33
CA MET A 349 -2.56 27.83 9.04
C MET A 349 -3.48 26.76 8.42
N GLY A 350 -4.03 25.89 9.26
CA GLY A 350 -5.06 24.92 8.86
C GLY A 350 -6.46 25.54 8.76
N LEU A 351 -7.44 24.72 8.37
CA LEU A 351 -8.85 25.09 8.38
C LEU A 351 -9.46 24.91 9.78
N TYR A 352 -10.03 25.97 10.33
CA TYR A 352 -10.86 25.94 11.54
C TYR A 352 -12.33 25.92 11.12
N ARG A 353 -12.99 24.76 11.25
CA ARG A 353 -14.41 24.59 10.89
C ARG A 353 -15.34 24.96 12.03
N PRO A 354 -16.47 25.64 11.78
CA PRO A 354 -17.47 25.86 12.80
C PRO A 354 -18.16 24.51 13.08
N PRO A 355 -18.66 24.29 14.32
CA PRO A 355 -19.35 23.05 14.68
C PRO A 355 -20.55 22.70 13.80
N PHE A 356 -21.06 23.63 13.00
CA PHE A 356 -22.24 23.46 12.12
C PHE A 356 -21.91 23.13 10.66
N ALA A 357 -20.64 23.25 10.21
CA ALA A 357 -20.26 22.94 8.83
C ALA A 357 -20.23 21.43 8.54
N ASP A 358 -20.10 20.60 9.59
CA ASP A 358 -20.55 19.21 9.57
C ASP A 358 -22.05 19.20 9.93
N LEU A 359 -22.92 18.89 8.96
CA LEU A 359 -24.35 18.71 9.21
C LEU A 359 -24.67 17.52 10.13
N SER A 360 -23.66 16.80 10.65
CA SER A 360 -23.86 15.99 11.85
C SER A 360 -23.75 16.88 13.08
N ILE A 361 -24.89 17.17 13.68
CA ILE A 361 -25.07 17.82 15.00
C ILE A 361 -24.23 17.17 16.15
N ASP A 362 -23.48 16.10 15.86
CA ASP A 362 -22.96 15.12 16.81
C ASP A 362 -21.48 14.73 16.56
N SER A 363 -20.67 15.59 15.95
CA SER A 363 -19.25 15.30 15.67
C SER A 363 -18.41 14.92 16.92
N LEU A 364 -18.87 15.33 18.12
CA LEU A 364 -18.29 14.95 19.41
C LEU A 364 -18.93 13.69 20.04
N GLU A 365 -20.10 13.25 19.57
CA GLU A 365 -20.83 12.10 20.12
C GLU A 365 -20.02 10.81 19.91
N LYS A 366 -19.46 10.58 18.71
CA LYS A 366 -18.65 9.40 18.44
C LYS A 366 -17.41 9.32 19.37
N PRO A 367 -16.55 10.35 19.48
CA PRO A 367 -15.46 10.35 20.45
C PRO A 367 -15.94 10.15 21.90
N GLN A 368 -17.05 10.76 22.32
CA GLN A 368 -17.59 10.59 23.67
C GLN A 368 -18.05 9.16 23.95
N VAL A 369 -18.74 8.53 22.98
CA VAL A 369 -19.20 7.15 23.08
C VAL A 369 -18.01 6.18 23.12
N LEU A 370 -17.02 6.37 22.25
CA LEU A 370 -15.81 5.55 22.24
C LEU A 370 -15.00 5.71 23.52
N LEU A 371 -14.91 6.92 24.07
CA LEU A 371 -14.27 7.13 25.36
C LEU A 371 -15.05 6.50 26.51
N ALA A 372 -16.39 6.56 26.48
CA ALA A 372 -17.22 5.87 27.47
C ALA A 372 -17.00 4.35 27.41
N ARG A 373 -16.84 3.77 26.21
CA ARG A 373 -16.42 2.37 26.03
C ARG A 373 -15.05 2.13 26.62
N LEU A 374 -14.06 2.97 26.28
CA LEU A 374 -12.69 2.84 26.77
C LEU A 374 -12.62 2.88 28.30
N LYS A 375 -13.40 3.75 28.96
CA LYS A 375 -13.58 3.76 30.42
C LYS A 375 -14.21 2.46 30.95
N TYR A 376 -15.29 2.00 30.32
CA TYR A 376 -15.97 0.77 30.72
C TYR A 376 -15.07 -0.46 30.59
N LEU A 377 -14.34 -0.58 29.47
CA LEU A 377 -13.44 -1.71 29.23
C LEU A 377 -12.25 -1.68 30.19
N ALA A 378 -11.69 -0.51 30.50
CA ALA A 378 -10.55 -0.39 31.40
C ALA A 378 -10.88 -0.72 32.88
N ASP A 379 -12.14 -0.58 33.29
CA ASP A 379 -12.56 -0.96 34.64
C ASP A 379 -12.75 -2.48 34.74
N VAL A 380 -11.74 -3.12 35.34
CA VAL A 380 -11.67 -4.58 35.56
C VAL A 380 -12.88 -5.14 36.32
N THR A 381 -13.64 -4.33 37.06
CA THR A 381 -14.82 -4.78 37.80
C THR A 381 -15.95 -5.24 36.87
N HIS A 382 -16.00 -4.73 35.64
CA HIS A 382 -16.96 -5.14 34.60
C HIS A 382 -16.61 -6.48 33.94
N THR A 383 -15.49 -7.10 34.29
CA THR A 383 -15.07 -8.40 33.75
C THR A 383 -15.49 -9.57 34.66
N ARG A 384 -15.60 -10.77 34.08
CA ARG A 384 -16.00 -12.02 34.77
C ARG A 384 -14.82 -12.84 35.31
N PHE A 385 -13.58 -12.37 35.20
CA PHE A 385 -12.40 -13.14 35.59
C PHE A 385 -12.37 -13.49 37.09
N ASN A 386 -13.01 -12.67 37.94
CA ASN A 386 -13.16 -12.93 39.38
C ASN A 386 -14.42 -13.72 39.74
N ASP A 387 -15.29 -14.05 38.77
CA ASP A 387 -16.50 -14.83 39.02
C ASP A 387 -16.15 -16.31 39.20
N ALA A 388 -16.79 -16.97 40.17
CA ALA A 388 -16.57 -18.40 40.45
C ALA A 388 -17.06 -19.30 39.30
N ASN A 389 -18.11 -18.91 38.59
CA ASN A 389 -18.76 -19.69 37.52
C ASN A 389 -18.28 -19.30 36.11
N PHE A 390 -17.05 -18.78 35.99
CA PHE A 390 -16.46 -18.39 34.71
C PHE A 390 -15.18 -19.21 34.44
N PRO A 391 -15.02 -19.81 33.25
CA PRO A 391 -15.94 -19.79 32.09
C PRO A 391 -17.18 -20.69 32.28
N SER A 392 -18.20 -20.48 31.44
CA SER A 392 -19.42 -21.33 31.42
C SER A 392 -19.07 -22.79 31.09
N SER A 393 -19.87 -23.76 31.55
CA SER A 393 -19.77 -25.17 31.12
C SER A 393 -20.55 -25.48 29.83
N VAL A 394 -21.35 -24.53 29.34
CA VAL A 394 -22.21 -24.71 28.17
C VAL A 394 -21.50 -24.19 26.94
N VAL A 395 -21.26 -25.08 25.97
CA VAL A 395 -20.68 -24.74 24.67
C VAL A 395 -21.65 -23.88 23.87
N GLY A 396 -21.17 -22.78 23.31
CA GLY A 396 -21.96 -21.92 22.43
C GLY A 396 -21.11 -21.13 21.44
N PHE A 397 -21.74 -20.68 20.36
CA PHE A 397 -21.12 -19.87 19.32
C PHE A 397 -21.73 -18.47 19.26
N THR A 398 -20.87 -17.47 19.13
CA THR A 398 -21.25 -16.08 18.90
C THR A 398 -20.68 -15.63 17.55
N PRO A 399 -21.52 -15.18 16.58
CA PRO A 399 -21.04 -14.68 15.30
C PRO A 399 -20.32 -13.35 15.47
N ASP A 400 -19.17 -13.20 14.80
CA ASP A 400 -18.32 -12.01 14.85
C ASP A 400 -17.93 -11.60 13.42
N ALA A 401 -17.85 -10.29 13.18
CA ALA A 401 -17.51 -9.73 11.86
C ALA A 401 -16.08 -10.07 11.41
N GLY A 402 -15.17 -10.37 12.35
CA GLY A 402 -13.79 -10.74 12.06
C GLY A 402 -12.78 -10.04 12.98
N ILE A 403 -11.68 -10.72 13.29
CA ILE A 403 -10.62 -10.18 14.15
C ILE A 403 -9.84 -9.04 13.48
N ASN A 404 -9.90 -8.95 12.15
CA ASN A 404 -9.34 -7.88 11.33
C ASN A 404 -10.27 -6.65 11.20
N LYS A 405 -11.43 -6.64 11.87
CA LYS A 405 -12.35 -5.51 11.89
C LYS A 405 -12.12 -4.62 13.11
N VAL A 406 -12.55 -3.37 13.03
CA VAL A 406 -12.56 -2.45 14.18
C VAL A 406 -13.43 -3.01 15.30
N LEU A 407 -13.09 -2.70 16.56
CA LEU A 407 -13.76 -3.30 17.71
C LEU A 407 -15.28 -3.05 17.73
N SER A 408 -15.73 -1.86 17.29
CA SER A 408 -17.16 -1.54 17.16
C SER A 408 -17.96 -2.49 16.26
N GLU A 409 -17.34 -3.15 15.29
CA GLU A 409 -18.00 -4.10 14.38
C GLU A 409 -17.98 -5.54 14.89
N ARG A 410 -17.07 -5.84 15.84
CA ARG A 410 -16.90 -7.16 16.45
C ARG A 410 -18.03 -7.45 17.44
N ALA A 411 -18.20 -8.73 17.76
CA ALA A 411 -19.15 -9.17 18.78
C ALA A 411 -18.68 -8.78 20.18
N ILE A 412 -19.62 -8.52 21.10
CA ILE A 412 -19.28 -8.30 22.51
C ILE A 412 -18.83 -9.65 23.12
N PRO A 413 -17.60 -9.75 23.64
CA PRO A 413 -17.12 -10.99 24.25
C PRO A 413 -17.86 -11.39 25.53
N PHE A 414 -17.97 -12.70 25.76
CA PHE A 414 -18.72 -13.25 26.89
C PHE A 414 -18.06 -13.07 28.26
N TYR A 415 -16.81 -12.60 28.30
CA TYR A 415 -16.06 -12.32 29.53
C TYR A 415 -16.39 -10.95 30.15
N TYR A 416 -17.27 -10.15 29.54
CA TYR A 416 -17.87 -8.96 30.14
C TYR A 416 -19.18 -9.32 30.89
N LYS A 417 -19.39 -8.72 32.06
CA LYS A 417 -20.53 -9.04 32.95
C LYS A 417 -21.87 -8.58 32.41
N ASN A 418 -21.95 -7.37 31.85
CA ASN A 418 -23.20 -6.75 31.43
C ASN A 418 -23.16 -6.29 29.96
N PRO A 419 -23.26 -7.23 29.00
CA PRO A 419 -23.17 -6.91 27.57
C PRO A 419 -24.33 -6.02 27.10
N THR A 420 -25.47 -6.02 27.80
CA THR A 420 -26.60 -5.13 27.46
C THR A 420 -26.25 -3.67 27.77
N GLU A 421 -25.65 -3.41 28.93
CA GLU A 421 -25.16 -2.07 29.29
C GLU A 421 -24.01 -1.63 28.37
N LEU A 422 -23.03 -2.52 28.15
CA LEU A 422 -21.89 -2.25 27.26
C LEU A 422 -22.33 -1.98 25.81
N SER A 423 -23.42 -2.59 25.34
CA SER A 423 -23.94 -2.34 23.99
C SER A 423 -24.27 -0.87 23.71
N ALA A 424 -24.54 -0.06 24.76
CA ALA A 424 -24.80 1.36 24.63
C ALA A 424 -23.56 2.19 24.27
N SER A 425 -22.35 1.68 24.55
CA SER A 425 -21.09 2.32 24.17
C SER A 425 -20.27 1.52 23.16
N TRP A 426 -20.69 0.30 22.81
CA TRP A 426 -19.92 -0.60 21.95
C TRP A 426 -19.71 -0.07 20.52
N ASN A 427 -20.75 0.47 19.88
CA ASN A 427 -20.70 0.97 18.50
C ASN A 427 -21.45 2.30 18.41
N ALA A 428 -20.72 3.39 18.11
CA ALA A 428 -21.29 4.75 18.10
C ALA A 428 -22.45 4.91 17.10
N ALA A 429 -22.36 4.32 15.91
CA ALA A 429 -23.42 4.40 14.90
C ALA A 429 -24.66 3.60 15.33
N ALA A 430 -24.48 2.43 15.94
CA ALA A 430 -25.59 1.63 16.47
C ALA A 430 -26.26 2.30 17.67
N THR A 431 -25.49 2.93 18.56
CA THR A 431 -26.01 3.72 19.69
C THR A 431 -26.86 4.87 19.19
N ARG A 432 -26.34 5.67 18.26
CA ARG A 432 -27.03 6.81 17.66
C ARG A 432 -28.35 6.40 17.01
N ASN A 433 -28.33 5.32 16.24
CA ASN A 433 -29.51 4.79 15.55
C ASN A 433 -30.44 3.97 16.45
N ARG A 434 -30.12 3.82 17.75
CA ARG A 434 -30.85 2.98 18.73
C ARG A 434 -31.00 1.53 18.26
N ARG A 435 -29.97 1.02 17.58
CA ARG A 435 -29.86 -0.33 17.02
C ARG A 435 -28.87 -1.22 17.78
N THR A 436 -28.49 -0.85 19.00
CA THR A 436 -27.54 -1.62 19.84
C THR A 436 -28.00 -3.06 20.11
N PHE A 437 -29.31 -3.32 20.06
CA PHE A 437 -29.87 -4.66 20.24
C PHE A 437 -29.51 -5.66 19.14
N ASN A 438 -28.98 -5.18 17.99
CA ASN A 438 -28.49 -5.98 16.87
C ASN A 438 -27.01 -6.39 17.01
N ILE A 439 -26.32 -5.97 18.07
CA ILE A 439 -24.93 -6.32 18.30
C ILE A 439 -24.84 -7.78 18.80
N PRO A 440 -24.05 -8.66 18.17
CA PRO A 440 -23.82 -10.01 18.65
C PRO A 440 -23.12 -10.06 20.02
N GLY A 441 -23.35 -11.12 20.80
CA GLY A 441 -22.74 -11.32 22.11
C GLY A 441 -23.57 -10.82 23.30
N ILE A 442 -24.76 -10.25 23.06
CA ILE A 442 -25.66 -9.80 24.14
C ILE A 442 -26.36 -10.99 24.83
N THR A 443 -26.85 -11.96 24.06
CA THR A 443 -27.53 -13.16 24.58
C THR A 443 -27.40 -14.32 23.60
N ASP A 444 -27.27 -15.54 24.13
CA ASP A 444 -27.15 -16.77 23.33
C ASP A 444 -28.33 -17.01 22.37
N GLU A 445 -29.55 -16.64 22.77
CA GLU A 445 -30.73 -16.77 21.91
C GLU A 445 -30.63 -15.88 20.65
N LYS A 446 -30.10 -14.66 20.80
CA LYS A 446 -29.88 -13.75 19.67
C LYS A 446 -28.74 -14.22 18.78
N ASP A 447 -27.63 -14.65 19.38
CA ASP A 447 -26.49 -15.18 18.64
C ASP A 447 -26.90 -16.35 17.76
N ARG A 448 -27.71 -17.28 18.30
CA ARG A 448 -28.28 -18.38 17.53
C ARG A 448 -29.19 -17.89 16.40
N LYS A 449 -30.01 -16.85 16.62
CA LYS A 449 -30.85 -16.26 15.56
C LYS A 449 -30.02 -15.62 14.45
N PHE A 450 -28.91 -14.95 14.77
CA PHE A 450 -28.02 -14.39 13.76
C PHE A 450 -27.39 -15.47 12.88
N LEU A 451 -26.89 -16.55 13.49
CA LEU A 451 -26.32 -17.69 12.77
C LEU A 451 -27.33 -18.42 11.88
N LEU A 452 -28.61 -18.45 12.28
CA LEU A 452 -29.68 -19.05 11.47
C LEU A 452 -30.22 -18.12 10.37
N ALA A 453 -30.05 -16.80 10.48
CA ALA A 453 -30.64 -15.83 9.57
C ALA A 453 -29.74 -15.52 8.36
N ASN A 454 -28.51 -15.05 8.61
CA ASN A 454 -27.54 -14.72 7.57
C ASN A 454 -26.12 -14.72 8.14
N MET A 455 -25.20 -15.43 7.47
CA MET A 455 -23.79 -15.55 7.84
C MET A 455 -22.84 -14.69 6.99
N ASP A 456 -23.33 -13.98 5.98
CA ASP A 456 -22.49 -13.20 5.05
C ASP A 456 -21.79 -12.02 5.72
N GLY A 457 -22.34 -11.52 6.83
CA GLY A 457 -21.73 -10.46 7.64
C GLY A 457 -20.78 -10.95 8.74
N TYR A 458 -20.52 -12.26 8.83
CA TYR A 458 -19.75 -12.87 9.91
C TYR A 458 -18.66 -13.80 9.38
N ASP A 459 -17.41 -13.34 9.51
CA ASP A 459 -16.22 -14.09 9.07
C ASP A 459 -15.54 -14.85 10.21
N PHE A 460 -16.02 -14.73 11.45
CA PHE A 460 -15.44 -15.39 12.61
C PHE A 460 -16.52 -15.94 13.56
N PHE A 461 -16.25 -17.11 14.14
CA PHE A 461 -17.12 -17.78 15.10
C PHE A 461 -16.42 -17.87 16.44
N ARG A 462 -16.81 -17.02 17.39
CA ARG A 462 -16.32 -17.09 18.76
C ARG A 462 -16.94 -18.28 19.46
N ILE A 463 -16.12 -19.01 20.21
CA ILE A 463 -16.54 -20.18 20.98
C ILE A 463 -16.41 -19.89 22.47
N LYS A 464 -17.42 -20.31 23.24
CA LYS A 464 -17.42 -20.21 24.70
C LYS A 464 -17.82 -21.54 25.32
N GLY A 465 -17.33 -21.78 26.53
CA GLY A 465 -17.71 -22.89 27.39
C GLY A 465 -17.14 -24.26 27.04
N HIS A 466 -16.14 -24.32 26.17
CA HIS A 466 -15.36 -25.52 25.84
C HIS A 466 -14.20 -25.77 26.83
N THR A 467 -13.65 -24.73 27.46
CA THR A 467 -12.52 -24.88 28.39
C THR A 467 -12.95 -25.44 29.75
N GLY A 468 -12.15 -26.33 30.33
CA GLY A 468 -12.40 -26.98 31.63
C GLY A 468 -13.36 -28.18 31.56
N GLN A 469 -13.75 -28.61 30.36
CA GLN A 469 -14.61 -29.76 30.11
C GLN A 469 -13.79 -30.93 29.54
N THR A 470 -14.35 -32.15 29.61
CA THR A 470 -13.71 -33.35 29.04
C THR A 470 -13.66 -33.25 27.52
N VAL A 471 -12.57 -33.76 26.91
CA VAL A 471 -12.34 -33.64 25.47
C VAL A 471 -13.48 -34.22 24.64
N GLN A 472 -13.94 -35.44 24.98
CA GLN A 472 -14.96 -36.13 24.20
C GLN A 472 -16.30 -35.37 24.22
N ALA A 473 -16.79 -35.00 25.41
CA ALA A 473 -18.06 -34.28 25.55
C ALA A 473 -18.01 -32.92 24.85
N THR A 474 -16.87 -32.24 24.91
CA THR A 474 -16.66 -30.94 24.26
C THR A 474 -16.64 -31.07 22.75
N GLN A 475 -15.90 -32.05 22.22
CA GLN A 475 -15.82 -32.31 20.79
C GLN A 475 -17.18 -32.68 20.20
N ASP A 476 -17.94 -33.53 20.90
CA ASP A 476 -19.29 -33.93 20.49
C ASP A 476 -20.24 -32.72 20.49
N ALA A 477 -20.24 -31.91 21.57
CA ALA A 477 -21.06 -30.70 21.65
C ALA A 477 -20.75 -29.69 20.54
N ILE A 478 -19.47 -29.48 20.23
CA ILE A 478 -19.05 -28.60 19.14
C ILE A 478 -19.46 -29.18 17.78
N ALA A 479 -19.25 -30.47 17.56
CA ALA A 479 -19.61 -31.14 16.31
C ALA A 479 -21.11 -31.13 16.06
N ASP A 480 -21.92 -31.28 17.12
CA ASP A 480 -23.38 -31.20 17.05
C ASP A 480 -23.86 -29.79 16.73
N LEU A 481 -23.33 -28.76 17.40
CA LEU A 481 -23.65 -27.36 17.09
C LEU A 481 -23.20 -26.97 15.67
N ARG A 482 -22.01 -27.42 15.24
CA ARG A 482 -21.51 -27.20 13.88
C ARG A 482 -22.44 -27.82 12.84
N ARG A 483 -22.96 -29.02 13.10
CA ARG A 483 -23.90 -29.73 12.22
C ARG A 483 -25.28 -29.06 12.21
N ASP A 484 -25.80 -28.67 13.37
CA ASP A 484 -27.11 -28.00 13.51
C ASP A 484 -27.12 -26.63 12.82
N LEU A 485 -26.05 -25.85 13.00
CA LEU A 485 -25.93 -24.48 12.49
C LEU A 485 -25.21 -24.39 11.13
N HIS A 486 -24.79 -25.53 10.55
CA HIS A 486 -24.06 -25.60 9.28
C HIS A 486 -22.80 -24.71 9.21
N LEU A 487 -22.03 -24.65 10.30
CA LEU A 487 -20.87 -23.74 10.39
C LEU A 487 -19.65 -24.28 9.59
N PRO A 488 -19.03 -23.47 8.72
CA PRO A 488 -17.99 -23.92 7.80
C PRO A 488 -16.58 -23.82 8.41
N PHE A 489 -16.27 -24.67 9.39
CA PHE A 489 -14.92 -24.81 9.95
C PHE A 489 -14.62 -26.27 10.31
N ASP A 490 -13.36 -26.63 10.52
CA ASP A 490 -12.99 -27.96 11.01
C ASP A 490 -12.48 -27.96 12.45
N ILE A 491 -12.43 -29.13 13.11
CA ILE A 491 -12.01 -29.28 14.51
C ILE A 491 -10.82 -30.23 14.56
N LYS A 492 -9.73 -29.78 15.18
CA LYS A 492 -8.54 -30.58 15.47
C LYS A 492 -8.28 -30.60 16.97
N VAL A 493 -8.01 -31.78 17.50
CA VAL A 493 -7.65 -31.97 18.92
C VAL A 493 -6.16 -32.26 19.01
N VAL A 494 -5.48 -31.55 19.90
CA VAL A 494 -4.06 -31.70 20.21
C VAL A 494 -3.86 -31.72 21.73
N TYR A 495 -2.75 -32.31 22.17
CA TYR A 495 -2.47 -32.65 23.55
C TYR A 495 -1.16 -32.02 24.03
N LEU A 496 -1.13 -31.61 25.29
CA LEU A 496 0.08 -31.24 26.02
C LEU A 496 0.69 -32.49 26.64
N GLY A 497 1.97 -32.73 26.39
CA GLY A 497 2.72 -33.84 26.97
C GLY A 497 4.02 -34.10 26.21
N GLU A 498 4.62 -35.25 26.50
CA GLU A 498 5.76 -35.79 25.78
C GLU A 498 5.37 -37.03 24.95
N ASP A 499 6.32 -37.61 24.21
CA ASP A 499 6.07 -38.76 23.34
C ASP A 499 5.48 -39.96 24.10
N GLU A 500 5.92 -40.19 25.34
CA GLU A 500 5.46 -41.30 26.19
C GLU A 500 3.98 -41.16 26.59
N ASP A 501 3.49 -39.92 26.73
CA ASP A 501 2.09 -39.66 27.10
C ASP A 501 1.12 -40.04 25.97
N MET A 502 1.60 -40.08 24.72
CA MET A 502 0.77 -40.37 23.55
C MET A 502 0.62 -41.87 23.29
N ASP A 503 1.45 -42.73 23.90
CA ASP A 503 1.46 -44.17 23.63
C ASP A 503 0.10 -44.84 23.90
N GLN A 504 -0.57 -44.46 24.99
CA GLN A 504 -1.91 -44.98 25.31
C GLN A 504 -2.97 -44.52 24.29
N LEU A 505 -2.98 -43.22 23.96
CA LEU A 505 -3.92 -42.66 22.98
C LEU A 505 -3.74 -43.25 21.58
N ILE A 506 -2.49 -43.53 21.18
CA ILE A 506 -2.18 -44.13 19.88
C ILE A 506 -2.61 -45.60 19.85
N ARG A 507 -2.40 -46.36 20.95
CA ARG A 507 -2.89 -47.74 21.08
C ARG A 507 -4.40 -47.83 20.92
N GLU A 508 -5.14 -46.86 21.46
CA GLU A 508 -6.60 -46.80 21.39
C GLU A 508 -7.12 -46.41 19.97
N ARG A 509 -6.29 -45.79 19.12
CA ARG A 509 -6.64 -45.39 17.74
C ARG A 509 -6.40 -46.48 16.69
N SER A 510 -6.91 -47.68 16.94
CA SER A 510 -6.78 -48.85 16.06
C SER A 510 -7.27 -48.63 14.61
N ALA A 511 -8.20 -47.71 14.37
CA ALA A 511 -8.74 -47.41 13.05
C ALA A 511 -7.72 -46.80 12.07
N GLU A 512 -6.77 -46.00 12.58
CA GLU A 512 -5.70 -45.36 11.78
C GLU A 512 -4.69 -46.38 11.23
N PHE A 513 -4.65 -47.58 11.83
CA PHE A 513 -3.79 -48.68 11.44
C PHE A 513 -4.59 -49.84 10.82
N SER A 514 -5.80 -49.58 10.30
CA SER A 514 -6.69 -50.64 9.80
C SER A 514 -6.09 -51.47 8.66
N ASP A 515 -5.31 -50.87 7.77
CA ASP A 515 -4.59 -51.55 6.69
C ASP A 515 -3.43 -52.42 7.22
N LEU A 516 -2.64 -51.88 8.16
CA LEU A 516 -1.56 -52.61 8.83
C LEU A 516 -2.12 -53.76 9.69
N THR A 517 -3.30 -53.57 10.28
CA THR A 517 -4.01 -54.59 11.05
C THR A 517 -4.37 -55.78 10.15
N VAL A 518 -4.92 -55.51 8.96
CA VAL A 518 -5.22 -56.55 7.97
C VAL A 518 -3.95 -57.26 7.48
N MET A 519 -2.85 -56.55 7.28
CA MET A 519 -1.57 -57.17 6.92
C MET A 519 -1.03 -58.06 8.05
N LEU A 520 -1.07 -57.59 9.29
CA LEU A 520 -0.60 -58.35 10.45
C LEU A 520 -1.44 -59.61 10.64
N GLU A 521 -2.77 -59.51 10.56
CA GLU A 521 -3.68 -60.66 10.60
C GLU A 521 -3.38 -61.68 9.51
N LYS A 522 -3.10 -61.23 8.28
CA LYS A 522 -2.73 -62.13 7.18
C LYS A 522 -1.44 -62.88 7.50
N ILE A 523 -0.40 -62.19 7.99
CA ILE A 523 0.88 -62.81 8.35
C ILE A 523 0.70 -63.81 9.50
N VAL A 524 -0.09 -63.49 10.51
CA VAL A 524 -0.40 -64.40 11.63
C VAL A 524 -1.19 -65.62 11.15
N ASN A 525 -2.16 -65.44 10.24
CA ASN A 525 -2.89 -66.56 9.65
C ASN A 525 -1.99 -67.46 8.80
N ASP A 526 -1.02 -66.90 8.07
CA ASP A 526 -0.02 -67.67 7.33
C ASP A 526 0.85 -68.51 8.29
N ILE A 527 1.26 -67.92 9.42
CA ILE A 527 1.99 -68.62 10.50
C ILE A 527 1.16 -69.81 11.02
N ARG A 528 -0.13 -69.60 11.31
CA ARG A 528 -1.06 -70.63 11.84
C ARG A 528 -1.39 -71.72 10.82
N CYS A 529 -1.62 -71.36 9.56
CA CYS A 529 -1.99 -72.30 8.50
C CYS A 529 -0.83 -73.24 8.13
N ALA A 530 0.41 -72.74 8.20
CA ALA A 530 1.55 -73.48 7.72
C ALA A 530 2.08 -74.51 8.76
N ARG A 531 1.83 -74.31 10.08
CA ARG A 531 2.38 -75.13 11.20
C ARG A 531 3.89 -75.44 11.08
N THR A 532 4.63 -74.71 10.24
CA THR A 532 5.91 -75.14 9.70
C THR A 532 7.11 -74.65 10.48
N CYS A 533 6.96 -73.58 11.26
CA CYS A 533 8.06 -72.98 12.01
C CYS A 533 8.13 -73.54 13.45
N SER A 534 7.07 -73.43 14.24
CA SER A 534 6.97 -73.97 15.61
C SER A 534 5.54 -73.79 16.13
N ASP A 535 5.08 -74.66 17.04
CA ASP A 535 3.79 -74.53 17.72
C ASP A 535 3.75 -73.32 18.68
N ASN A 536 4.92 -72.86 19.16
CA ASN A 536 5.05 -71.75 20.10
C ASN A 536 5.50 -70.43 19.43
N PHE A 537 5.53 -70.37 18.09
CA PHE A 537 6.09 -69.21 17.38
C PHE A 537 5.32 -67.91 17.67
N GLU A 538 4.00 -67.99 17.82
CA GLU A 538 3.14 -66.85 18.14
C GLU A 538 3.40 -66.30 19.55
N GLU A 539 3.52 -67.19 20.55
CA GLU A 539 3.89 -66.81 21.93
C GLU A 539 5.29 -66.21 22.00
N VAL A 540 6.24 -66.66 21.18
CA VAL A 540 7.61 -66.11 21.14
C VAL A 540 7.62 -64.67 20.58
N ILE A 541 6.70 -64.34 19.68
CA ILE A 541 6.60 -63.01 19.05
C ILE A 541 5.84 -62.03 19.93
N PHE A 542 4.63 -62.42 20.38
CA PHE A 542 3.69 -61.50 21.05
C PHE A 542 3.64 -61.68 22.58
N GLY A 543 4.26 -62.74 23.12
CA GLY A 543 4.17 -63.10 24.55
C GLY A 543 2.83 -63.69 24.98
N ARG A 544 1.83 -63.71 24.08
CA ARG A 544 0.48 -64.26 24.22
C ARG A 544 -0.08 -64.64 22.84
N GLU A 545 -1.25 -65.28 22.80
CA GLU A 545 -1.98 -65.46 21.55
C GLU A 545 -2.40 -64.10 20.95
N PHE A 546 -2.36 -64.01 19.62
CA PHE A 546 -2.76 -62.84 18.86
C PHE A 546 -4.25 -62.56 19.06
N ASP A 547 -4.54 -61.37 19.59
CA ASP A 547 -5.89 -60.86 19.78
C ASP A 547 -6.12 -59.64 18.90
N ARG A 548 -7.10 -59.76 18.00
CA ARG A 548 -7.54 -58.68 17.12
C ARG A 548 -8.13 -57.50 17.89
N ASN A 549 -8.77 -57.77 19.04
CA ASN A 549 -9.39 -56.73 19.84
C ASN A 549 -8.36 -55.88 20.59
N ASP A 550 -7.10 -56.30 20.60
CA ASP A 550 -5.98 -55.65 21.29
C ASP A 550 -4.80 -55.41 20.33
N ILE A 551 -5.12 -54.92 19.13
CA ILE A 551 -4.15 -54.79 18.03
C ILE A 551 -3.03 -53.78 18.36
N GLY A 552 -3.32 -52.76 19.17
CA GLY A 552 -2.33 -51.77 19.60
C GLY A 552 -1.18 -52.43 20.36
N ASP A 553 -1.50 -53.30 21.33
CA ASP A 553 -0.49 -54.05 22.07
C ASP A 553 0.23 -55.08 21.19
N MET A 554 -0.45 -55.64 20.17
CA MET A 554 0.21 -56.52 19.20
C MET A 554 1.31 -55.79 18.42
N PHE A 555 1.08 -54.54 18.02
CA PHE A 555 2.11 -53.73 17.38
C PHE A 555 3.24 -53.34 18.34
N GLU A 556 2.93 -52.96 19.58
CA GLU A 556 3.96 -52.65 20.60
C GLU A 556 4.81 -53.87 20.96
N ALA A 557 4.24 -55.08 20.93
CA ALA A 557 5.01 -56.32 21.09
C ALA A 557 6.03 -56.52 19.96
N LEU A 558 5.69 -56.15 18.71
CA LEU A 558 6.65 -56.16 17.60
C LEU A 558 7.76 -55.12 17.79
N VAL A 559 7.42 -53.92 18.27
CA VAL A 559 8.41 -52.88 18.60
C VAL A 559 9.34 -53.36 19.71
N THR A 560 8.83 -54.07 20.70
CA THR A 560 9.61 -54.66 21.80
C THR A 560 10.53 -55.79 21.31
N LEU A 561 10.03 -56.63 20.38
CA LEU A 561 10.78 -57.74 19.81
C LEU A 561 11.96 -57.28 18.95
N PHE A 562 11.74 -56.30 18.07
CA PHE A 562 12.74 -55.83 17.11
C PHE A 562 13.59 -54.65 17.65
N GLY A 563 13.04 -53.82 18.53
CA GLY A 563 13.60 -52.53 18.92
C GLY A 563 13.17 -51.40 17.99
N LYS A 564 13.51 -50.14 18.32
CA LYS A 564 13.21 -48.96 17.49
C LYS A 564 13.94 -49.06 16.13
N PRO A 565 13.22 -49.14 14.98
CA PRO A 565 13.82 -49.10 13.65
C PRO A 565 14.43 -47.72 13.32
N PRO A 566 15.40 -47.62 12.39
CA PRO A 566 16.00 -48.71 11.63
C PRO A 566 17.08 -49.46 12.43
N ILE A 567 17.12 -50.78 12.30
CA ILE A 567 18.13 -51.64 12.95
C ILE A 567 19.37 -51.74 12.05
N ALA A 568 20.55 -51.50 12.61
CA ALA A 568 21.82 -51.50 11.86
C ALA A 568 22.18 -52.87 11.22
N ASP A 569 21.82 -53.98 11.87
CA ASP A 569 22.06 -55.35 11.38
C ASP A 569 20.82 -56.22 11.63
N LEU A 570 19.86 -56.11 10.71
CA LEU A 570 18.61 -56.87 10.75
C LEU A 570 18.87 -58.38 10.69
N ASP A 571 19.83 -58.82 9.90
CA ASP A 571 20.12 -60.22 9.65
C ASP A 571 20.63 -60.94 10.91
N LYS A 572 21.47 -60.24 11.69
CA LYS A 572 21.89 -60.70 13.03
C LYS A 572 20.72 -60.79 14.00
N LYS A 573 19.82 -59.79 14.01
CA LYS A 573 18.66 -59.77 14.91
C LYS A 573 17.65 -60.89 14.59
N LEU A 574 17.39 -61.13 13.29
CA LEU A 574 16.57 -62.24 12.83
C LEU A 574 17.18 -63.59 13.24
N THR A 575 18.50 -63.73 13.12
CA THR A 575 19.22 -64.95 13.51
C THR A 575 19.16 -65.20 15.02
N GLU A 576 19.24 -64.14 15.83
CA GLU A 576 19.07 -64.19 17.30
C GLU A 576 17.68 -64.69 17.68
N ILE A 577 16.62 -64.09 17.12
CA ILE A 577 15.23 -64.45 17.43
C ILE A 577 14.93 -65.88 16.98
N CYS A 578 15.32 -66.27 15.77
CA CYS A 578 15.12 -67.64 15.27
C CYS A 578 15.97 -68.70 16.00
N SER A 579 16.90 -68.31 16.87
CA SER A 579 17.69 -69.22 17.70
C SER A 579 17.13 -69.40 19.12
N ARG A 580 16.07 -68.68 19.48
CA ARG A 580 15.38 -68.85 20.77
C ARG A 580 14.66 -70.21 20.82
N GLU A 581 14.59 -70.80 21.99
CA GLU A 581 13.88 -72.05 22.21
C GLU A 581 12.39 -71.87 21.87
N GLY A 582 11.82 -72.77 21.06
CA GLY A 582 10.44 -72.68 20.60
C GLY A 582 10.19 -71.69 19.44
N ALA A 583 11.21 -70.99 18.93
CA ALA A 583 11.03 -70.05 17.81
C ALA A 583 11.01 -70.73 16.43
N CYS A 584 11.86 -71.75 16.20
CA CYS A 584 11.88 -72.44 14.92
C CYS A 584 12.45 -73.86 15.04
N ASN A 585 11.72 -74.84 14.52
CA ASN A 585 12.09 -76.25 14.43
C ASN A 585 12.79 -76.59 13.10
N ASP A 586 12.83 -75.66 12.14
CA ASP A 586 13.52 -75.80 10.86
C ASP A 586 15.04 -75.70 11.03
N LYS A 587 15.79 -76.63 10.42
CA LYS A 587 17.27 -76.69 10.49
C LYS A 587 17.92 -75.47 9.83
N ASP A 588 17.35 -74.98 8.74
CA ASP A 588 17.89 -73.85 7.99
C ASP A 588 17.28 -72.51 8.45
N LYS A 589 16.32 -72.55 9.39
CA LYS A 589 15.59 -71.38 9.96
C LYS A 589 14.98 -70.47 8.89
N THR A 590 14.79 -70.98 7.67
CA THR A 590 14.33 -70.20 6.52
C THR A 590 12.89 -69.75 6.68
N CYS A 591 12.04 -70.64 7.21
CA CYS A 591 10.66 -70.34 7.60
C CYS A 591 10.59 -69.14 8.57
N CYS A 592 11.35 -69.19 9.66
CA CYS A 592 11.33 -68.16 10.70
C CYS A 592 11.83 -66.81 10.16
N ARG A 593 12.90 -66.82 9.36
CA ARG A 593 13.45 -65.59 8.75
C ARG A 593 12.41 -64.91 7.84
N ALA A 594 11.72 -65.65 6.98
CA ALA A 594 10.74 -65.08 6.05
C ALA A 594 9.56 -64.37 6.75
N HIS A 595 8.99 -65.02 7.78
CA HIS A 595 7.89 -64.42 8.56
C HIS A 595 8.36 -63.23 9.39
N LEU A 596 9.52 -63.32 10.06
CA LEU A 596 10.06 -62.20 10.83
C LEU A 596 10.44 -61.00 9.93
N THR A 597 10.94 -61.22 8.71
CA THR A 597 11.16 -60.13 7.75
C THR A 597 9.86 -59.43 7.38
N SER A 598 8.78 -60.19 7.17
CA SER A 598 7.46 -59.64 6.87
C SER A 598 6.89 -58.85 8.06
N LEU A 599 7.04 -59.37 9.28
CA LEU A 599 6.65 -58.67 10.51
C LEU A 599 7.49 -57.41 10.78
N TYR A 600 8.78 -57.44 10.45
CA TYR A 600 9.65 -56.26 10.57
C TYR A 600 9.20 -55.14 9.63
N ALA A 601 8.77 -55.46 8.40
CA ALA A 601 8.21 -54.45 7.48
C ALA A 601 6.96 -53.77 8.05
N VAL A 602 6.07 -54.54 8.69
CA VAL A 602 4.90 -54.00 9.40
C VAL A 602 5.32 -53.14 10.60
N CYS A 603 6.32 -53.58 11.37
CA CYS A 603 6.86 -52.82 12.50
C CYS A 603 7.47 -51.48 12.06
N VAL A 604 8.22 -51.44 10.96
CA VAL A 604 8.80 -50.20 10.41
C VAL A 604 7.71 -49.20 10.03
N GLU A 605 6.70 -49.64 9.28
CA GLU A 605 5.58 -48.77 8.90
C GLU A 605 4.74 -48.32 10.10
N TYR A 606 4.52 -49.21 11.07
CA TYR A 606 3.85 -48.86 12.33
C TYR A 606 4.61 -47.77 13.09
N VAL A 607 5.94 -47.92 13.29
CA VAL A 607 6.74 -46.93 14.01
C VAL A 607 6.78 -45.59 13.25
N ARG A 608 6.87 -45.62 11.91
CA ARG A 608 6.82 -44.40 11.09
C ARG A 608 5.49 -43.66 11.28
N ARG A 609 4.35 -44.36 11.11
CA ARG A 609 3.02 -43.77 11.26
C ARG A 609 2.71 -43.37 12.70
N LYS A 610 3.20 -44.12 13.68
CA LYS A 610 3.16 -43.75 15.11
C LYS A 610 3.84 -42.42 15.32
N GLY A 611 5.04 -42.22 14.77
CA GLY A 611 5.75 -40.94 14.82
C GLY A 611 4.98 -39.78 14.17
N GLU A 612 4.39 -40.00 12.99
CA GLU A 612 3.55 -39.00 12.30
C GLU A 612 2.30 -38.63 13.11
N LEU A 613 1.63 -39.63 13.70
CA LEU A 613 0.49 -39.41 14.59
C LEU A 613 0.90 -38.62 15.83
N THR A 614 2.00 -39.00 16.49
CA THR A 614 2.56 -38.27 17.64
C THR A 614 2.85 -36.80 17.28
N GLY A 615 3.48 -36.55 16.13
CA GLY A 615 3.71 -35.18 15.63
C GLY A 615 2.41 -34.40 15.43
N SER A 616 1.37 -35.05 14.90
CA SER A 616 0.07 -34.44 14.67
C SER A 616 -0.80 -34.26 15.92
N LEU A 617 -0.45 -34.91 17.03
CA LEU A 617 -1.21 -34.93 18.29
C LEU A 617 -0.59 -34.02 19.34
N LEU A 618 0.75 -33.90 19.42
CA LEU A 618 1.41 -33.03 20.37
C LEU A 618 1.31 -31.56 19.95
N PHE A 619 0.84 -30.70 20.84
CA PHE A 619 0.60 -29.28 20.56
C PHE A 619 1.82 -28.55 20.01
N HIS A 620 2.99 -28.69 20.66
CA HIS A 620 4.20 -27.96 20.27
C HIS A 620 4.68 -28.36 18.86
N ARG A 621 4.71 -29.66 18.53
CA ARG A 621 5.08 -30.15 17.18
C ARG A 621 4.03 -29.78 16.14
N PHE A 622 2.76 -29.91 16.48
CA PHE A 622 1.67 -29.51 15.60
C PHE A 622 1.77 -28.02 15.23
N ALA A 623 2.09 -27.16 16.21
CA ALA A 623 2.27 -25.73 15.99
C ALA A 623 3.48 -25.39 15.10
N GLU A 624 4.58 -26.14 15.21
CA GLU A 624 5.75 -26.00 14.34
C GLU A 624 5.46 -26.37 12.89
N GLU A 625 4.66 -27.42 12.65
CA GLU A 625 4.27 -27.85 11.31
C GLU A 625 3.17 -26.97 10.68
N HIS A 626 2.46 -26.17 11.48
CA HIS A 626 1.31 -25.38 11.05
C HIS A 626 1.50 -23.89 11.37
N PRO A 627 2.26 -23.14 10.53
CA PRO A 627 2.43 -21.71 10.72
C PRO A 627 1.08 -20.98 10.62
N GLY A 628 0.94 -19.91 11.40
CA GLY A 628 -0.30 -19.14 11.52
C GLY A 628 -1.23 -19.61 12.65
N LEU A 629 -0.81 -20.57 13.48
CA LEU A 629 -1.54 -20.97 14.69
C LEU A 629 -1.57 -19.83 15.70
N GLU A 630 -2.76 -19.39 16.10
CA GLU A 630 -2.95 -18.28 17.04
C GLU A 630 -4.13 -18.52 17.99
N HIS A 631 -4.03 -18.01 19.21
CA HIS A 631 -5.17 -17.91 20.11
C HIS A 631 -6.02 -16.69 19.76
N ASN A 632 -7.30 -16.92 19.50
CA ASN A 632 -8.22 -15.91 18.98
C ASN A 632 -9.65 -16.06 19.56
N GLY A 633 -9.84 -16.95 20.54
CA GLY A 633 -11.14 -17.18 21.20
C GLY A 633 -12.25 -17.73 20.29
N GLY A 634 -11.88 -18.50 19.26
CA GLY A 634 -12.78 -18.93 18.20
C GLY A 634 -12.07 -19.37 16.94
N VAL A 635 -12.81 -19.43 15.83
CA VAL A 635 -12.31 -19.92 14.54
C VAL A 635 -12.83 -19.05 13.38
N PRO A 636 -11.98 -18.69 12.41
CA PRO A 636 -12.44 -18.00 11.21
C PRO A 636 -13.25 -18.91 10.30
N LYS A 637 -14.12 -18.32 9.49
CA LYS A 637 -14.86 -19.01 8.43
C LYS A 637 -13.88 -19.66 7.46
N GLY A 638 -14.01 -20.98 7.27
CA GLY A 638 -13.07 -21.77 6.47
C GLY A 638 -11.76 -22.13 7.18
N GLY A 639 -11.64 -21.89 8.49
CA GLY A 639 -10.47 -22.26 9.29
C GLY A 639 -10.59 -23.61 10.02
N THR A 640 -9.57 -23.92 10.83
CA THR A 640 -9.59 -25.03 11.78
C THR A 640 -9.54 -24.53 13.21
N LEU A 641 -10.48 -24.97 14.05
CA LEU A 641 -10.48 -24.82 15.50
C LEU A 641 -9.60 -25.89 16.11
N VAL A 642 -8.55 -25.49 16.82
CA VAL A 642 -7.58 -26.37 17.48
C VAL A 642 -7.85 -26.37 18.98
N LEU A 643 -8.31 -27.50 19.52
CA LEU A 643 -8.54 -27.68 20.95
C LEU A 643 -7.28 -28.25 21.61
N VAL A 644 -6.70 -27.50 22.54
CA VAL A 644 -5.49 -27.90 23.27
C VAL A 644 -5.90 -28.54 24.59
N CYS A 645 -5.45 -29.77 24.80
CA CYS A 645 -5.91 -30.63 25.88
C CYS A 645 -4.76 -30.96 26.84
N ALA A 646 -5.04 -30.93 28.14
CA ALA A 646 -4.09 -31.35 29.18
C ALA A 646 -4.63 -32.57 29.92
N LYS A 647 -3.73 -33.41 30.42
CA LYS A 647 -4.11 -34.52 31.31
C LYS A 647 -4.74 -33.95 32.58
N THR A 648 -5.86 -34.53 33.00
CA THR A 648 -6.61 -34.04 34.16
C THR A 648 -5.72 -34.07 35.41
N ASN A 649 -5.52 -32.91 36.04
CA ASN A 649 -4.70 -32.85 37.25
C ASN A 649 -5.51 -33.34 38.46
N ILE A 650 -5.21 -34.53 38.97
CA ILE A 650 -5.87 -35.15 40.15
C ILE A 650 -5.81 -34.22 41.38
N ALA A 651 -4.80 -33.34 41.48
CA ALA A 651 -4.69 -32.37 42.57
C ALA A 651 -5.78 -31.29 42.56
N SER A 652 -6.45 -31.07 41.42
CA SER A 652 -7.49 -30.07 41.20
C SER A 652 -8.92 -30.53 41.56
N LEU A 653 -9.09 -31.81 41.93
CA LEU A 653 -10.36 -32.33 42.44
C LEU A 653 -10.75 -31.65 43.75
N SER A 654 -12.05 -31.42 43.95
CA SER A 654 -12.54 -30.93 45.23
C SER A 654 -12.26 -31.95 46.35
N GLU A 655 -12.14 -31.50 47.60
CA GLU A 655 -11.97 -32.42 48.74
C GLU A 655 -13.19 -33.35 48.92
N GLU A 656 -14.38 -32.95 48.43
CA GLU A 656 -15.56 -33.80 48.33
C GLU A 656 -15.40 -34.89 47.27
N ASP A 657 -14.86 -34.58 46.09
CA ASP A 657 -14.64 -35.58 45.03
C ASP A 657 -13.53 -36.57 45.40
N LYS A 658 -12.46 -36.08 46.04
CA LYS A 658 -11.38 -36.93 46.56
C LYS A 658 -11.89 -37.87 47.65
N SER A 659 -12.68 -37.37 48.59
CA SER A 659 -13.25 -38.19 49.65
C SER A 659 -14.32 -39.15 49.12
N THR A 660 -15.10 -38.76 48.11
CA THR A 660 -16.10 -39.61 47.45
C THR A 660 -15.42 -40.73 46.65
N LEU A 661 -14.34 -40.44 45.92
CA LEU A 661 -13.53 -41.46 45.21
C LEU A 661 -12.92 -42.48 46.19
N VAL A 662 -12.36 -42.00 47.32
CA VAL A 662 -11.80 -42.86 48.37
C VAL A 662 -12.88 -43.71 49.03
N ASN A 663 -14.04 -43.13 49.35
CA ASN A 663 -15.16 -43.85 49.96
C ASN A 663 -15.78 -44.89 49.00
N LEU A 664 -15.89 -44.57 47.71
CA LEU A 664 -16.37 -45.49 46.67
C LEU A 664 -15.39 -46.65 46.42
N MET A 665 -14.07 -46.39 46.41
CA MET A 665 -13.05 -47.45 46.28
C MET A 665 -13.00 -48.40 47.49
N LEU A 666 -13.29 -47.90 48.68
CA LEU A 666 -13.31 -48.68 49.93
C LEU A 666 -14.64 -49.42 50.17
N SER A 667 -15.64 -49.24 49.30
CA SER A 667 -16.93 -49.90 49.39
C SER A 667 -16.88 -51.40 49.05
N SER A 668 -17.70 -52.20 49.74
CA SER A 668 -17.87 -53.62 49.48
C SER A 668 -18.95 -53.94 48.43
N LYS A 669 -19.67 -52.94 47.90
CA LYS A 669 -20.71 -53.15 46.88
C LYS A 669 -20.16 -52.99 45.47
N ASP A 670 -20.51 -53.92 44.59
CA ASP A 670 -20.00 -53.95 43.21
C ASP A 670 -20.49 -52.76 42.35
N GLU A 671 -21.68 -52.22 42.61
CA GLU A 671 -22.21 -51.01 41.94
C GLU A 671 -21.40 -49.75 42.32
N GLU A 672 -20.97 -49.64 43.58
CA GLU A 672 -20.17 -48.52 44.09
C GLU A 672 -18.72 -48.62 43.60
N LYS A 673 -18.18 -49.84 43.43
CA LYS A 673 -16.90 -50.08 42.74
C LYS A 673 -16.95 -49.79 41.24
N ALA A 674 -18.04 -50.12 40.56
CA ALA A 674 -18.23 -49.77 39.16
C ALA A 674 -18.31 -48.24 38.97
N ALA A 675 -18.99 -47.54 39.88
CA ALA A 675 -18.99 -46.07 39.93
C ALA A 675 -17.59 -45.51 40.26
N ALA A 676 -16.83 -46.13 41.17
CA ALA A 676 -15.44 -45.78 41.46
C ALA A 676 -14.52 -45.94 40.23
N MET A 677 -14.67 -47.05 39.48
CA MET A 677 -13.92 -47.28 38.24
C MET A 677 -14.31 -46.31 37.14
N SER A 678 -15.60 -45.95 37.02
CA SER A 678 -16.07 -44.93 36.08
C SER A 678 -15.47 -43.56 36.40
N LEU A 679 -15.48 -43.17 37.67
CA LEU A 679 -14.91 -41.90 38.14
C LEU A 679 -13.37 -41.90 38.00
N ALA A 680 -12.70 -43.01 38.31
CA ALA A 680 -11.26 -43.16 38.08
C ALA A 680 -10.88 -43.07 36.59
N LYS A 681 -11.74 -43.56 35.69
CA LYS A 681 -11.57 -43.45 34.24
C LYS A 681 -11.80 -42.02 33.73
N GLU A 682 -12.66 -41.24 34.37
CA GLU A 682 -12.76 -39.79 34.12
C GLU A 682 -11.52 -39.03 34.62
N LEU A 683 -10.90 -39.46 35.72
CA LEU A 683 -9.67 -38.89 36.27
C LEU A 683 -8.41 -39.20 35.43
N GLU A 684 -8.43 -40.26 34.63
CA GLU A 684 -7.41 -40.58 33.63
C GLU A 684 -7.62 -39.84 32.29
N GLY A 685 -8.70 -39.06 32.16
CA GLY A 685 -9.04 -38.36 30.93
C GLY A 685 -8.24 -37.08 30.66
N TYR A 686 -8.56 -36.43 29.55
CA TYR A 686 -8.03 -35.13 29.17
C TYR A 686 -9.11 -34.05 29.27
N GLU A 687 -8.73 -32.86 29.71
CA GLU A 687 -9.57 -31.66 29.70
C GLU A 687 -9.08 -30.64 28.66
N VAL A 688 -10.01 -29.90 28.05
CA VAL A 688 -9.66 -28.79 27.14
C VAL A 688 -9.21 -27.60 27.97
N VAL A 689 -7.99 -27.11 27.77
CA VAL A 689 -7.40 -26.02 28.56
C VAL A 689 -7.27 -24.71 27.79
N ALA A 690 -7.18 -24.76 26.47
CA ALA A 690 -7.13 -23.60 25.60
C ALA A 690 -7.65 -23.94 24.19
N ASP A 691 -7.98 -22.91 23.42
CA ASP A 691 -8.27 -23.00 21.99
C ASP A 691 -7.27 -22.19 21.17
N PHE A 692 -6.98 -22.65 19.97
CA PHE A 692 -6.23 -21.93 18.96
C PHE A 692 -6.99 -22.07 17.65
N CYS A 693 -6.62 -21.29 16.64
CA CYS A 693 -7.16 -21.45 15.30
C CYS A 693 -6.10 -21.33 14.23
N LEU A 694 -6.38 -21.99 13.11
CA LEU A 694 -5.67 -21.79 11.85
C LEU A 694 -6.60 -21.06 10.87
N PRO A 695 -6.07 -20.13 10.05
CA PRO A 695 -6.84 -19.42 9.04
C PRO A 695 -7.20 -20.27 7.81
N TYR A 696 -6.90 -21.57 7.85
CA TYR A 696 -7.16 -22.55 6.80
C TYR A 696 -7.56 -23.89 7.42
N ILE A 697 -8.25 -24.70 6.62
CA ILE A 697 -8.56 -26.08 6.99
C ILE A 697 -7.27 -26.91 6.93
N CYS A 698 -6.68 -27.19 8.10
CA CYS A 698 -5.55 -28.10 8.21
C CYS A 698 -6.01 -29.56 8.13
N CYS A 699 -5.09 -30.49 7.84
CA CYS A 699 -5.34 -31.94 7.86
C CYS A 699 -6.32 -32.47 6.79
N SER A 700 -6.78 -31.66 5.84
CA SER A 700 -7.32 -32.18 4.59
C SER A 700 -6.14 -32.73 3.77
N GLY A 701 -6.20 -33.97 3.27
CA GLY A 701 -5.16 -34.56 2.41
C GLY A 701 -4.99 -33.87 1.04
N LYS A 702 -5.45 -32.62 0.92
CA LYS A 702 -5.36 -31.76 -0.25
C LYS A 702 -4.79 -30.41 0.18
N PRO A 703 -3.84 -29.83 -0.58
CA PRO A 703 -3.30 -28.52 -0.26
C PRO A 703 -4.42 -27.48 -0.24
N ALA A 704 -4.45 -26.65 0.81
CA ALA A 704 -5.33 -25.50 0.88
C ALA A 704 -4.91 -24.50 -0.21
N ILE A 705 -5.72 -24.38 -1.26
CA ILE A 705 -5.55 -23.33 -2.27
C ILE A 705 -6.24 -22.09 -1.73
N ASN A 706 -5.47 -21.22 -1.09
CA ASN A 706 -5.95 -19.89 -0.74
C ASN A 706 -5.82 -18.99 -1.97
N LEU A 707 -6.90 -18.87 -2.75
CA LEU A 707 -6.99 -17.98 -3.90
C LEU A 707 -7.37 -16.58 -3.41
N ILE A 708 -6.36 -15.77 -3.09
CA ILE A 708 -6.57 -14.33 -2.93
C ILE A 708 -6.63 -13.75 -4.35
N LEU A 709 -7.84 -13.52 -4.83
CA LEU A 709 -8.07 -12.77 -6.06
C LEU A 709 -7.87 -11.29 -5.72
N GLN A 710 -6.66 -10.77 -5.90
CA GLN A 710 -6.47 -9.32 -5.90
C GLN A 710 -7.23 -8.74 -7.08
N GLU A 711 -8.19 -7.85 -6.79
CA GLU A 711 -8.88 -7.14 -7.84
C GLU A 711 -7.91 -6.19 -8.55
N SER A 712 -7.65 -6.45 -9.82
CA SER A 712 -6.70 -5.65 -10.59
C SER A 712 -7.22 -4.23 -10.86
N PRO A 713 -6.35 -3.21 -10.97
CA PRO A 713 -6.76 -1.82 -11.18
C PRO A 713 -7.46 -1.60 -12.53
N PRO A 714 -8.28 -0.53 -12.65
CA PRO A 714 -8.88 -0.14 -13.92
C PRO A 714 -7.82 0.10 -15.00
N VAL A 715 -8.15 -0.15 -16.27
CA VAL A 715 -7.29 0.12 -17.43
C VAL A 715 -8.09 0.88 -18.45
N ALA A 716 -7.73 2.13 -18.70
CA ALA A 716 -8.32 2.92 -19.77
C ALA A 716 -7.83 2.44 -21.14
N ARG A 717 -8.73 2.32 -22.11
CA ARG A 717 -8.39 2.06 -23.51
C ARG A 717 -9.55 2.46 -24.40
N PHE A 718 -9.26 3.01 -25.58
CA PHE A 718 -10.27 3.23 -26.61
C PHE A 718 -9.75 2.98 -28.02
N SER A 719 -10.68 2.85 -28.96
CA SER A 719 -10.41 2.73 -30.39
C SER A 719 -11.30 3.65 -31.20
N ILE A 720 -10.78 4.21 -32.28
CA ILE A 720 -11.58 4.96 -33.26
C ILE A 720 -12.36 3.95 -34.09
N ILE A 721 -13.69 4.07 -34.15
CA ILE A 721 -14.57 3.21 -34.95
C ILE A 721 -14.89 3.86 -36.29
N LYS A 722 -15.04 5.19 -36.28
CA LYS A 722 -15.53 5.96 -37.42
C LYS A 722 -14.84 7.32 -37.47
N GLN A 723 -14.53 7.78 -38.67
CA GLN A 723 -14.02 9.12 -38.95
C GLN A 723 -14.67 9.58 -40.26
N GLU A 724 -15.45 10.65 -40.21
CA GLU A 724 -16.17 11.17 -41.38
C GLU A 724 -16.05 12.70 -41.47
N ASP A 725 -15.90 13.21 -42.69
CA ASP A 725 -15.97 14.64 -42.95
C ASP A 725 -17.40 15.17 -42.74
N THR A 726 -17.52 16.29 -42.05
CA THR A 726 -18.78 17.02 -41.96
C THR A 726 -19.17 17.60 -43.32
N SER A 727 -20.47 17.84 -43.53
CA SER A 727 -21.07 18.21 -44.82
C SER A 727 -20.53 19.48 -45.49
N GLU A 728 -19.72 20.29 -44.79
CA GLU A 728 -19.07 21.50 -45.30
C GLU A 728 -17.53 21.40 -45.38
N GLY A 729 -16.92 20.28 -44.96
CA GLY A 729 -15.47 20.08 -44.98
C GLY A 729 -14.69 20.90 -43.93
N GLU A 730 -15.37 21.60 -43.02
CA GLU A 730 -14.73 22.44 -42.00
C GLU A 730 -14.26 21.65 -40.75
N ALA A 731 -14.87 20.50 -40.48
CA ALA A 731 -14.55 19.64 -39.35
C ALA A 731 -14.65 18.15 -39.71
N VAL A 732 -13.99 17.32 -38.91
CA VAL A 732 -14.06 15.85 -38.99
C VAL A 732 -14.72 15.31 -37.73
N ALA A 733 -15.80 14.54 -37.88
CA ALA A 733 -16.44 13.84 -36.77
C ALA A 733 -15.75 12.49 -36.55
N ILE A 734 -15.34 12.23 -35.30
CA ILE A 734 -14.77 10.95 -34.88
C ILE A 734 -15.69 10.26 -33.89
N SER A 735 -15.89 8.95 -34.05
CA SER A 735 -16.64 8.10 -33.12
C SER A 735 -15.69 7.11 -32.44
N LEU A 736 -15.67 7.11 -31.11
CA LEU A 736 -14.76 6.37 -30.26
C LEU A 736 -15.49 5.27 -29.50
N LYS A 737 -14.91 4.06 -29.47
CA LYS A 737 -15.38 2.96 -28.61
C LYS A 737 -14.56 2.90 -27.34
N ASN A 738 -15.24 2.86 -26.21
CA ASN A 738 -14.61 2.48 -24.96
C ASN A 738 -14.22 0.99 -24.98
N GLN A 739 -12.97 0.69 -24.67
CA GLN A 739 -12.42 -0.66 -24.54
C GLN A 739 -11.74 -0.85 -23.18
N SER A 740 -12.06 0.02 -22.23
CA SER A 740 -11.50 -0.01 -20.88
C SER A 740 -11.91 -1.28 -20.14
N LEU A 741 -11.07 -1.70 -19.21
CA LEU A 741 -11.28 -2.91 -18.41
C LEU A 741 -11.34 -2.54 -16.93
N ARG A 742 -12.18 -3.23 -16.17
CA ARG A 742 -12.20 -3.16 -14.69
C ARG A 742 -12.49 -1.75 -14.15
N ALA A 743 -13.36 -1.01 -14.84
CA ALA A 743 -13.79 0.34 -14.51
C ALA A 743 -15.32 0.46 -14.65
N ASP A 744 -15.94 1.41 -13.94
CA ASP A 744 -17.37 1.69 -13.98
C ASP A 744 -17.72 3.16 -14.28
N ALA A 745 -16.73 4.06 -14.27
CA ALA A 745 -16.88 5.45 -14.73
C ALA A 745 -15.76 5.85 -15.71
N TYR A 746 -16.11 6.71 -16.67
CA TYR A 746 -15.24 7.07 -17.80
C TYR A 746 -15.36 8.55 -18.14
N HIS A 747 -14.25 9.27 -18.09
CA HIS A 747 -14.14 10.69 -18.43
C HIS A 747 -13.28 10.85 -19.68
N TRP A 748 -13.77 11.58 -20.68
CA TRP A 748 -13.11 11.77 -21.98
C TRP A 748 -12.80 13.24 -22.17
N GLU A 749 -11.58 13.57 -22.60
CA GLU A 749 -11.14 14.94 -22.83
C GLU A 749 -10.54 15.07 -24.22
N LEU A 750 -10.78 16.20 -24.88
CA LEU A 750 -10.24 16.52 -26.20
C LEU A 750 -9.39 17.78 -26.13
N PHE A 751 -8.19 17.71 -26.70
CA PHE A 751 -7.21 18.79 -26.77
C PHE A 751 -6.82 19.09 -28.23
N ASP A 752 -6.44 20.33 -28.51
CA ASP A 752 -5.83 20.71 -29.79
C ASP A 752 -4.33 20.38 -29.84
N TYR A 753 -3.70 20.60 -31.00
CA TYR A 753 -2.27 20.37 -31.20
C TYR A 753 -1.34 21.20 -30.30
N LYS A 754 -1.84 22.23 -29.60
CA LYS A 754 -1.06 23.02 -28.63
C LYS A 754 -1.24 22.53 -27.19
N GLY A 755 -2.09 21.53 -26.96
CA GLY A 755 -2.47 21.08 -25.63
C GLY A 755 -3.55 21.94 -24.97
N THR A 756 -4.28 22.76 -25.75
CA THR A 756 -5.40 23.53 -25.23
C THR A 756 -6.62 22.63 -25.12
N PHE A 757 -7.25 22.59 -23.95
CA PHE A 757 -8.51 21.88 -23.74
C PHE A 757 -9.62 22.43 -24.65
N ILE A 758 -10.36 21.54 -25.32
CA ILE A 758 -11.48 21.88 -26.20
C ILE A 758 -12.81 21.54 -25.53
N THR A 759 -12.99 20.29 -25.10
CA THR A 759 -14.24 19.78 -24.52
C THR A 759 -14.01 18.43 -23.84
N ASP A 760 -14.90 18.07 -22.93
CA ASP A 760 -14.95 16.78 -22.25
C ASP A 760 -16.33 16.11 -22.38
N LYS A 761 -16.40 14.81 -22.07
CA LYS A 761 -17.63 14.01 -21.99
C LYS A 761 -17.48 12.89 -20.96
N ASP A 762 -18.55 12.57 -20.25
CA ASP A 762 -18.61 11.41 -19.35
C ASP A 762 -19.45 10.27 -19.94
N THR A 763 -18.99 9.03 -19.75
CA THR A 763 -19.77 7.82 -20.02
C THR A 763 -19.74 6.87 -18.83
N THR A 764 -20.78 6.03 -18.70
CA THR A 764 -20.87 5.03 -17.61
C THR A 764 -20.94 3.60 -18.13
N ASN A 765 -20.94 3.42 -19.45
CA ASN A 765 -21.10 2.12 -20.10
C ASN A 765 -20.13 1.95 -21.26
N LEU A 766 -19.48 0.78 -21.34
CA LEU A 766 -18.58 0.40 -22.44
C LEU A 766 -19.27 0.33 -23.81
N SER A 767 -20.59 0.24 -23.83
CA SER A 767 -21.40 0.20 -25.05
C SER A 767 -21.67 1.59 -25.64
N GLU A 768 -21.43 2.65 -24.88
CA GLU A 768 -21.63 4.02 -25.33
C GLU A 768 -20.50 4.42 -26.28
N VAL A 769 -20.90 4.92 -27.46
CA VAL A 769 -19.98 5.49 -28.44
C VAL A 769 -19.86 6.97 -28.16
N VAL A 770 -18.63 7.46 -28.00
CA VAL A 770 -18.35 8.88 -27.75
C VAL A 770 -17.96 9.54 -29.05
N GLU A 771 -18.57 10.67 -29.37
CA GLU A 771 -18.29 11.40 -30.61
C GLU A 771 -17.64 12.75 -30.32
N PHE A 772 -16.61 13.11 -31.09
CA PHE A 772 -15.99 14.44 -31.05
C PHE A 772 -15.96 15.06 -32.45
N GLU A 773 -16.09 16.39 -32.51
CA GLU A 773 -15.93 17.16 -33.73
C GLU A 773 -14.56 17.87 -33.72
N LEU A 774 -13.73 17.56 -34.72
CA LEU A 774 -12.38 18.09 -34.86
C LEU A 774 -12.37 19.25 -35.87
N GLU A 775 -12.44 20.48 -35.38
CA GLU A 775 -12.52 21.69 -36.22
C GLU A 775 -11.16 22.02 -36.87
N ARG A 776 -11.05 22.00 -38.21
CA ARG A 776 -9.77 22.25 -38.92
C ARG A 776 -9.15 23.63 -38.62
N LYS A 777 -9.97 24.63 -38.27
CA LYS A 777 -9.49 25.97 -37.85
C LYS A 777 -8.60 25.95 -36.61
N ARG A 778 -8.69 24.89 -35.79
CA ARG A 778 -7.89 24.69 -34.57
C ARG A 778 -6.60 23.90 -34.83
N GLY A 779 -6.36 23.46 -36.06
CA GLY A 779 -5.23 22.62 -36.44
C GLY A 779 -5.69 21.28 -37.00
N VAL A 780 -4.72 20.43 -37.33
CA VAL A 780 -4.98 19.12 -37.94
C VAL A 780 -4.55 17.94 -37.06
N VAL A 781 -4.05 18.21 -35.85
CA VAL A 781 -3.70 17.20 -34.84
C VAL A 781 -4.49 17.50 -33.58
N PHE A 782 -5.07 16.47 -32.99
CA PHE A 782 -5.87 16.54 -31.76
C PHE A 782 -5.47 15.39 -30.83
N THR A 783 -5.61 15.59 -29.53
CA THR A 783 -5.32 14.56 -28.53
C THR A 783 -6.59 14.24 -27.77
N VAL A 784 -6.97 12.96 -27.73
CA VAL A 784 -8.07 12.49 -26.88
C VAL A 784 -7.50 11.74 -25.70
N ILE A 785 -7.94 12.07 -24.49
CA ILE A 785 -7.61 11.39 -23.23
C ILE A 785 -8.87 10.72 -22.68
N LEU A 786 -8.73 9.48 -22.21
CA LEU A 786 -9.77 8.73 -21.51
C LEU A 786 -9.26 8.38 -20.11
N THR A 787 -9.96 8.82 -19.08
CA THR A 787 -9.76 8.43 -17.68
C THR A 787 -10.84 7.41 -17.31
N ALA A 788 -10.44 6.20 -16.91
CA ALA A 788 -11.33 5.15 -16.43
C ALA A 788 -11.15 4.96 -14.91
N SER A 789 -12.22 5.03 -14.14
CA SER A 789 -12.18 4.99 -12.67
C SER A 789 -13.07 3.90 -12.07
N ARG A 790 -12.70 3.46 -10.86
CA ARG A 790 -13.44 2.52 -10.00
C ARG A 790 -12.94 2.61 -8.55
N GLU A 791 -13.85 2.84 -7.60
CA GLU A 791 -13.56 2.82 -6.15
C GLU A 791 -12.31 3.65 -5.72
N GLY A 792 -12.12 4.83 -6.33
CA GLY A 792 -11.00 5.72 -6.03
C GLY A 792 -9.68 5.34 -6.73
N MET A 793 -9.65 4.29 -7.56
CA MET A 793 -8.56 4.00 -8.48
C MET A 793 -8.87 4.54 -9.87
N GLU A 794 -7.87 5.08 -10.57
CA GLU A 794 -8.01 5.65 -11.91
C GLU A 794 -6.89 5.20 -12.84
N SER A 795 -7.17 5.16 -14.14
CA SER A 795 -6.20 4.90 -15.21
C SER A 795 -6.50 5.80 -16.39
N GLN A 796 -5.46 6.31 -17.07
CA GLN A 796 -5.59 7.18 -18.24
C GLN A 796 -5.01 6.54 -19.50
N PHE A 797 -5.62 6.84 -20.64
CA PHE A 797 -5.13 6.45 -21.96
C PHE A 797 -5.34 7.59 -22.94
N SER A 798 -4.27 8.02 -23.61
CA SER A 798 -4.31 9.10 -24.60
C SER A 798 -3.96 8.62 -26.00
N LYS A 799 -4.55 9.26 -27.02
CA LYS A 799 -4.25 8.99 -28.42
C LYS A 799 -4.31 10.28 -29.25
N GLU A 800 -3.26 10.54 -30.02
CA GLU A 800 -3.25 11.61 -31.03
C GLU A 800 -3.98 11.17 -32.30
N ILE A 801 -4.74 12.10 -32.87
CA ILE A 801 -5.58 11.91 -34.05
C ILE A 801 -5.25 13.02 -35.05
N THR A 802 -4.80 12.62 -36.24
CA THR A 802 -4.46 13.54 -37.34
C THR A 802 -5.54 13.51 -38.41
N ILE A 803 -5.98 14.68 -38.86
CA ILE A 803 -7.01 14.86 -39.90
C ILE A 803 -6.43 15.50 -41.17
N CYS A 804 -7.04 15.29 -42.34
CA CYS A 804 -6.49 15.77 -43.60
C CYS A 804 -6.59 17.32 -43.75
N PRO A 805 -5.49 18.02 -44.12
CA PRO A 805 -5.45 19.47 -44.28
C PRO A 805 -6.09 20.04 -45.57
N LEU A 806 -6.60 19.22 -46.48
CA LEU A 806 -7.27 19.66 -47.73
C LEU A 806 -6.44 20.62 -48.62
N GLY A 807 -5.11 20.45 -48.66
CA GLY A 807 -4.22 21.14 -49.63
C GLY A 807 -3.43 22.35 -49.11
N ASP A 808 -3.65 22.83 -47.89
CA ASP A 808 -2.92 23.98 -47.30
C ASP A 808 -1.55 23.60 -46.69
N VAL A 809 -0.76 22.76 -47.40
CA VAL A 809 0.56 22.32 -46.94
C VAL A 809 1.66 23.24 -47.49
N LYS A 810 2.52 23.77 -46.62
CA LYS A 810 3.66 24.62 -46.99
C LYS A 810 4.93 24.11 -46.33
N LEU A 811 6.03 24.18 -47.07
CA LEU A 811 7.38 23.86 -46.61
C LEU A 811 8.38 24.86 -47.19
N THR A 812 9.05 25.63 -46.35
CA THR A 812 10.04 26.65 -46.74
C THR A 812 11.27 26.62 -45.83
N SER A 813 12.36 27.24 -46.25
CA SER A 813 13.52 27.55 -45.41
C SER A 813 13.88 29.01 -45.64
N ASN A 814 13.82 29.82 -44.59
CA ASN A 814 13.92 31.29 -44.65
C ASN A 814 12.93 31.91 -45.69
N GLY A 815 11.68 31.41 -45.73
CA GLY A 815 10.66 31.86 -46.68
C GLY A 815 10.88 31.47 -48.15
N LYS A 816 11.87 30.63 -48.47
CA LYS A 816 12.15 30.14 -49.83
C LYS A 816 11.89 28.64 -49.96
N VAL A 817 11.46 28.21 -51.14
CA VAL A 817 11.31 26.79 -51.53
C VAL A 817 12.59 26.18 -52.13
N THR A 818 13.64 27.01 -52.25
CA THR A 818 14.98 26.58 -52.66
C THR A 818 16.02 27.30 -51.83
N VAL A 819 16.95 26.55 -51.23
CA VAL A 819 18.00 27.07 -50.34
C VAL A 819 19.36 26.47 -50.70
N ASP A 820 20.40 27.30 -50.66
CA ASP A 820 21.78 26.84 -50.82
C ASP A 820 22.37 26.57 -49.43
N TRP A 821 23.04 25.44 -49.27
CA TRP A 821 23.57 24.97 -47.99
C TRP A 821 25.07 24.70 -48.10
N ASP A 822 25.85 25.48 -47.35
CA ASP A 822 27.28 25.25 -47.18
C ASP A 822 27.49 24.19 -46.08
N ILE A 823 27.71 22.95 -46.52
CA ILE A 823 27.87 21.79 -45.63
C ILE A 823 29.17 21.83 -44.81
N SER A 824 30.10 22.76 -45.11
CA SER A 824 31.29 22.98 -44.27
C SER A 824 31.01 23.87 -43.06
N SER A 825 29.91 24.61 -43.07
CA SER A 825 29.59 25.62 -42.07
C SER A 825 28.64 25.12 -40.98
N THR A 826 27.62 24.33 -41.32
CA THR A 826 26.64 23.75 -40.40
C THR A 826 26.13 22.42 -40.93
N ASP A 827 25.80 21.48 -40.04
CA ASP A 827 25.09 20.22 -40.33
C ASP A 827 23.56 20.33 -40.19
N GLU A 828 23.06 21.56 -39.93
CA GLU A 828 21.67 21.88 -39.62
C GLU A 828 21.09 22.93 -40.58
N ILE A 829 19.83 22.75 -40.97
CA ILE A 829 19.01 23.69 -41.77
C ILE A 829 17.71 23.97 -41.03
N GLY A 830 17.39 25.26 -40.83
CA GLY A 830 16.06 25.67 -40.38
C GLY A 830 15.00 25.48 -41.47
N VAL A 831 13.87 24.87 -41.14
CA VAL A 831 12.72 24.68 -42.02
C VAL A 831 11.44 25.20 -41.35
N GLU A 832 10.51 25.67 -42.16
CA GLU A 832 9.21 26.21 -41.80
C GLU A 832 8.16 25.30 -42.45
N ALA A 833 7.30 24.65 -41.67
CA ALA A 833 6.31 23.72 -42.18
C ALA A 833 4.94 23.96 -41.53
N THR A 834 3.88 23.98 -42.36
CA THR A 834 2.50 24.19 -41.90
C THR A 834 1.50 23.39 -42.72
N PRO A 835 0.44 22.80 -42.12
CA PRO A 835 0.17 22.71 -40.69
C PRO A 835 1.04 21.64 -40.00
N TYR A 836 1.12 21.64 -38.66
CA TYR A 836 1.87 20.65 -37.87
C TYR A 836 1.23 19.26 -37.95
N GLY A 837 2.03 18.19 -38.04
CA GLY A 837 1.57 16.80 -37.94
C GLY A 837 1.78 15.90 -39.16
N GLY A 838 2.41 16.39 -40.22
CA GLY A 838 2.78 15.61 -41.41
C GLY A 838 4.11 14.87 -41.24
N ALA A 839 4.39 13.96 -42.17
CA ALA A 839 5.62 13.18 -42.24
C ALA A 839 6.66 13.84 -43.16
N PHE A 840 7.93 13.73 -42.81
CA PHE A 840 9.05 14.20 -43.64
C PHE A 840 9.74 13.03 -44.33
N SER A 841 10.08 13.20 -45.60
CA SER A 841 10.97 12.30 -46.34
C SER A 841 12.03 13.12 -47.09
N LEU A 842 13.23 12.56 -47.25
CA LEU A 842 14.37 13.26 -47.84
C LEU A 842 14.94 12.44 -48.99
N ILE A 843 15.18 13.07 -50.14
CA ILE A 843 15.68 12.42 -51.36
C ILE A 843 16.93 13.16 -51.83
N LEU A 844 18.04 12.46 -52.06
CA LEU A 844 19.26 13.02 -52.61
C LEU A 844 19.35 12.77 -54.12
N GLN A 845 19.62 13.82 -54.88
CA GLN A 845 19.91 13.76 -56.30
C GLN A 845 21.39 14.08 -56.58
N GLN A 846 22.08 13.12 -57.20
CA GLN A 846 23.47 13.23 -57.66
C GLN A 846 23.61 12.61 -59.05
N ASN A 847 24.19 13.37 -60.01
CA ASN A 847 24.51 12.87 -61.37
C ASN A 847 23.36 12.09 -62.05
N ASP A 848 22.16 12.68 -62.08
CA ASP A 848 20.91 12.11 -62.62
C ASP A 848 20.27 10.93 -61.87
N ASN A 849 20.87 10.41 -60.79
CA ASN A 849 20.24 9.43 -59.90
C ASN A 849 19.55 10.12 -58.71
N GLN A 850 18.33 9.68 -58.37
CA GLN A 850 17.61 10.07 -57.16
C GLN A 850 17.54 8.89 -56.19
N GLU A 851 18.08 9.05 -54.99
CA GLU A 851 18.08 8.04 -53.94
C GLU A 851 17.37 8.59 -52.69
N PRO A 852 16.33 7.90 -52.17
CA PRO A 852 15.71 8.27 -50.90
C PRO A 852 16.71 8.03 -49.77
N ILE A 853 16.85 9.01 -48.88
CA ILE A 853 17.68 8.89 -47.68
C ILE A 853 16.87 8.17 -46.61
N ASP A 854 17.48 7.16 -45.99
CA ASP A 854 16.92 6.47 -44.84
C ASP A 854 16.53 7.49 -43.75
N PRO A 855 15.29 7.46 -43.23
CA PRO A 855 14.86 8.30 -42.10
C PRO A 855 15.75 8.22 -40.85
N LEU A 856 16.65 7.26 -40.77
CA LEU A 856 17.66 7.17 -39.71
C LEU A 856 18.88 8.09 -39.91
N ASN A 857 19.09 8.59 -41.13
CA ASN A 857 20.26 9.38 -41.51
C ASN A 857 19.97 10.89 -41.53
N PHE A 858 18.73 11.29 -41.23
CA PHE A 858 18.34 12.68 -41.03
C PHE A 858 17.30 12.79 -39.91
N ASP A 859 17.33 13.88 -39.16
CA ASP A 859 16.33 14.18 -38.13
C ASP A 859 15.66 15.53 -38.42
N VAL A 860 14.37 15.64 -38.13
CA VAL A 860 13.61 16.89 -38.24
C VAL A 860 12.98 17.20 -36.89
N THR A 861 13.62 18.08 -36.12
CA THR A 861 13.16 18.44 -34.78
C THR A 861 12.28 19.69 -34.83
N TRP A 862 11.02 19.60 -34.41
CA TRP A 862 10.14 20.76 -34.28
C TRP A 862 10.52 21.66 -33.10
N LYS A 863 10.38 22.97 -33.26
CA LYS A 863 10.43 23.96 -32.17
C LYS A 863 9.08 24.03 -31.46
N GLU A 864 9.06 24.61 -30.25
CA GLU A 864 7.86 24.74 -29.41
C GLU A 864 6.67 25.43 -30.11
N ASP A 865 6.94 26.31 -31.08
CA ASP A 865 5.89 27.02 -31.82
C ASP A 865 5.13 26.15 -32.83
N LYS A 866 5.59 24.91 -33.08
CA LYS A 866 5.02 23.94 -34.03
C LYS A 866 4.81 24.53 -35.43
N LYS A 867 5.68 25.46 -35.84
CA LYS A 867 5.74 26.08 -37.17
C LYS A 867 7.14 26.02 -37.77
N HIS A 868 8.17 26.05 -36.93
CA HIS A 868 9.56 25.91 -37.33
C HIS A 868 10.10 24.55 -36.87
N ALA A 869 10.95 23.96 -37.68
CA ALA A 869 11.72 22.77 -37.36
C ALA A 869 13.18 22.92 -37.82
N THR A 870 14.05 22.06 -37.36
CA THR A 870 15.46 21.98 -37.77
C THR A 870 15.68 20.63 -38.42
N LEU A 871 16.10 20.62 -39.68
CA LEU A 871 16.59 19.44 -40.39
C LEU A 871 18.09 19.28 -40.09
N LYS A 872 18.49 18.12 -39.57
CA LYS A 872 19.89 17.76 -39.30
C LYS A 872 20.24 16.49 -40.09
N LEU A 873 21.40 16.46 -40.74
CA LEU A 873 21.90 15.25 -41.41
C LEU A 873 23.19 14.79 -40.73
N GLU A 874 23.35 13.47 -40.55
CA GLU A 874 24.56 12.92 -39.90
C GLU A 874 25.82 13.00 -40.79
N ASP A 875 25.68 12.85 -42.11
CA ASP A 875 26.79 12.92 -43.07
C ASP A 875 26.33 13.61 -44.38
N PRO A 876 26.34 14.96 -44.44
CA PRO A 876 25.83 15.67 -45.60
C PRO A 876 26.78 15.56 -46.79
N GLN A 877 26.29 15.00 -47.89
CA GLN A 877 26.98 14.91 -49.17
C GLN A 877 26.66 16.10 -50.09
N VAL A 878 27.59 16.44 -51.00
CA VAL A 878 27.37 17.46 -52.06
C VAL A 878 26.33 16.94 -53.06
N GLY A 879 25.29 17.73 -53.35
CA GLY A 879 24.18 17.31 -54.21
C GLY A 879 22.93 18.17 -54.00
N ILE A 880 21.82 17.77 -54.62
CA ILE A 880 20.51 18.43 -54.43
C ILE A 880 19.65 17.51 -53.56
N TYR A 881 19.21 17.98 -52.40
CA TYR A 881 18.25 17.28 -51.56
C TYR A 881 16.84 17.80 -51.79
N PHE A 882 15.86 16.92 -51.86
CA PHE A 882 14.44 17.24 -51.83
C PHE A 882 13.87 16.78 -50.50
N LEU A 883 13.49 17.71 -49.64
CA LEU A 883 12.73 17.44 -48.42
C LEU A 883 11.25 17.55 -48.76
N ASP A 884 10.54 16.43 -48.65
CA ASP A 884 9.10 16.32 -48.84
C ASP A 884 8.40 16.30 -47.48
N TYR A 885 7.35 17.09 -47.35
CA TYR A 885 6.45 17.10 -46.20
C TYR A 885 5.05 16.70 -46.65
N THR A 886 4.56 15.55 -46.18
CA THR A 886 3.34 14.90 -46.71
C THR A 886 2.39 14.46 -45.60
N PHE A 887 1.11 14.33 -45.94
CA PHE A 887 0.07 13.77 -45.07
C PHE A 887 -0.50 12.46 -45.65
N GLU A 888 0.29 11.72 -46.45
CA GLU A 888 -0.17 10.54 -47.19
C GLU A 888 -0.61 9.38 -46.28
N ASP A 889 -0.12 9.34 -45.04
CA ASP A 889 -0.53 8.35 -44.03
C ASP A 889 -1.94 8.63 -43.46
N VAL A 890 -2.55 9.77 -43.79
CA VAL A 890 -3.92 10.12 -43.40
C VAL A 890 -4.89 9.64 -44.47
N GLN A 891 -5.91 8.88 -44.03
CA GLN A 891 -6.91 8.28 -44.90
C GLN A 891 -7.60 9.33 -45.78
N ASP A 892 -7.73 9.04 -47.09
CA ASP A 892 -8.33 9.89 -48.12
C ASP A 892 -7.65 11.26 -48.38
N CYS A 893 -6.42 11.45 -47.91
CA CYS A 893 -5.65 12.69 -48.11
C CYS A 893 -4.72 12.63 -49.34
N LYS A 894 -5.28 12.77 -50.54
CA LYS A 894 -4.49 12.88 -51.79
C LYS A 894 -4.26 14.35 -52.14
N ASP A 895 -3.05 14.68 -52.61
CA ASP A 895 -2.61 16.02 -53.04
C ASP A 895 -2.26 17.04 -51.91
N SER A 896 -1.95 16.57 -50.70
CA SER A 896 -1.49 17.41 -49.57
C SER A 896 -0.01 17.18 -49.24
N SER A 897 0.88 17.71 -50.09
CA SER A 897 2.32 17.67 -49.88
C SER A 897 3.02 18.98 -50.30
N ALA A 898 4.18 19.24 -49.70
CA ALA A 898 5.05 20.35 -50.08
C ALA A 898 6.51 19.87 -50.15
N ARG A 899 7.29 20.43 -51.08
CA ARG A 899 8.69 20.05 -51.33
C ARG A 899 9.61 21.26 -51.20
N LEU A 900 10.71 21.09 -50.47
CA LEU A 900 11.81 22.04 -50.34
C LEU A 900 13.06 21.48 -51.02
N THR A 901 13.66 22.27 -51.91
CA THR A 901 14.90 21.90 -52.61
C THR A 901 16.11 22.53 -51.93
N ILE A 902 17.12 21.73 -51.58
CA ILE A 902 18.32 22.16 -50.84
C ILE A 902 19.56 21.84 -51.69
N SER A 903 20.32 22.85 -52.08
CA SER A 903 21.56 22.70 -52.87
C SER A 903 22.78 22.67 -51.93
N ALA A 904 23.38 21.51 -51.69
CA ALA A 904 24.53 21.34 -50.79
C ALA A 904 25.89 21.48 -51.50
N PHE A 905 26.83 22.30 -51.00
CA PHE A 905 28.14 22.55 -51.63
C PHE A 905 29.31 22.81 -50.65
N LEU A 906 30.57 22.69 -51.12
CA LEU A 906 31.82 22.97 -50.37
C LEU A 906 32.63 24.13 -50.99
N PRO A 907 33.08 25.14 -50.20
CA PRO A 907 33.93 26.24 -50.70
C PRO A 907 35.43 25.88 -50.79
N ALA A 908 36.17 26.44 -51.77
CA ALA A 908 37.61 26.16 -52.02
C ALA A 908 38.57 27.04 -51.18
N SER A 909 39.58 26.44 -50.54
CA SER A 909 40.45 27.04 -49.49
C SER A 909 41.64 27.90 -49.96
N LYS A 910 42.06 28.90 -49.15
CA LYS A 910 43.43 29.43 -49.05
C LYS A 910 43.84 29.66 -47.57
N THR A 911 45.08 29.34 -47.22
CA THR A 911 45.81 29.41 -45.92
C THR A 911 47.16 30.16 -46.10
N PRO A 912 48.05 30.41 -45.08
CA PRO A 912 47.93 30.57 -43.60
C PRO A 912 48.88 31.67 -42.97
N ALA A 913 48.81 31.92 -41.64
CA ALA A 913 49.93 32.12 -40.65
C ALA A 913 49.39 32.68 -39.30
N ALA A 914 49.42 31.94 -38.17
CA ALA A 914 50.44 31.86 -37.09
C ALA A 914 50.41 33.07 -36.11
N ASP A 915 50.46 32.99 -34.77
CA ASP A 915 50.45 31.94 -33.73
C ASP A 915 50.31 32.65 -32.36
N THR A 916 49.78 31.99 -31.32
CA THR A 916 50.14 32.03 -29.86
C THR A 916 48.97 31.81 -28.88
N ASP A 917 49.11 30.67 -28.18
CA ASP A 917 48.81 30.35 -26.77
C ASP A 917 47.37 30.27 -26.18
N THR A 918 46.91 29.00 -26.05
CA THR A 918 46.55 28.24 -24.83
C THR A 918 45.82 28.99 -23.67
N THR A 919 44.61 28.62 -23.21
CA THR A 919 44.22 27.35 -22.55
C THR A 919 42.71 27.30 -22.23
N ALA A 920 42.11 26.11 -22.39
CA ALA A 920 41.02 25.44 -21.62
C ALA A 920 39.64 26.13 -21.35
N ASP A 921 38.61 25.65 -22.06
CA ASP A 921 37.42 24.85 -21.63
C ASP A 921 36.83 25.06 -20.20
N PRO A 922 35.57 24.68 -19.84
CA PRO A 922 34.37 24.22 -20.60
C PRO A 922 33.03 24.82 -20.07
N ASN A 923 31.92 24.44 -20.72
CA ASN A 923 30.59 24.20 -20.12
C ASN A 923 29.78 25.42 -19.60
N ALA A 924 28.46 25.41 -19.56
CA ALA A 924 27.41 24.55 -20.09
C ALA A 924 26.07 25.19 -19.72
N ASN A 925 25.03 24.75 -20.41
CA ASN A 925 23.65 24.68 -19.95
C ASN A 925 22.82 25.97 -19.93
N ALA A 926 22.15 26.15 -21.08
CA ALA A 926 20.75 26.54 -21.13
C ALA A 926 19.85 25.49 -20.45
N ARG A 927 18.79 25.95 -19.77
CA ARG A 927 17.67 25.14 -19.26
C ARG A 927 16.34 25.87 -19.46
N SER A 928 15.40 25.19 -20.12
CA SER A 928 13.94 25.29 -19.98
C SER A 928 13.33 24.24 -20.94
N ILE A 929 12.87 23.06 -20.50
CA ILE A 929 11.56 22.68 -19.93
C ILE A 929 10.45 22.53 -21.01
N VAL A 930 10.13 21.27 -21.36
CA VAL A 930 8.89 20.82 -22.05
C VAL A 930 8.48 19.45 -21.48
N SER A 931 7.20 19.31 -21.13
CA SER A 931 6.45 18.09 -20.71
C SER A 931 6.43 17.04 -21.85
N ASN A 932 6.94 15.81 -21.80
CA ASN A 932 6.85 14.65 -20.88
C ASN A 932 5.48 13.95 -20.83
N ASP A 933 5.14 13.20 -21.89
CA ASP A 933 4.66 11.81 -21.74
C ASP A 933 4.78 11.01 -23.05
N GLY A 934 4.50 11.61 -24.22
CA GLY A 934 4.87 11.00 -25.53
C GLY A 934 6.39 10.99 -25.79
N ALA A 935 7.10 11.93 -25.15
CA ALA A 935 8.56 12.04 -25.24
C ALA A 935 9.29 10.99 -24.38
N ALA A 936 8.70 10.47 -23.31
CA ALA A 936 9.35 9.49 -22.44
C ALA A 936 9.50 8.14 -23.15
N PHE A 937 8.44 7.67 -23.84
CA PHE A 937 8.43 6.40 -24.55
C PHE A 937 9.43 6.35 -25.72
N ASN A 938 9.57 7.45 -26.48
CA ASN A 938 10.58 7.54 -27.55
C ASN A 938 11.99 7.81 -27.02
N LYS A 939 12.17 8.56 -25.92
CA LYS A 939 13.50 8.79 -25.32
C LYS A 939 14.19 7.51 -24.85
N ARG A 940 13.45 6.53 -24.29
CA ARG A 940 14.04 5.25 -23.85
C ARG A 940 14.58 4.41 -25.00
N PHE A 941 13.81 4.30 -26.08
CA PHE A 941 14.22 3.56 -27.28
C PHE A 941 15.40 4.23 -27.99
N LEU A 942 15.39 5.56 -28.05
CA LEU A 942 16.53 6.33 -28.54
C LEU A 942 17.76 6.10 -27.64
N GLY A 943 17.60 6.04 -26.31
CA GLY A 943 18.67 5.71 -25.37
C GLY A 943 19.33 4.34 -25.63
N TYR A 944 18.54 3.26 -25.77
CA TYR A 944 19.09 1.94 -26.10
C TYR A 944 19.84 1.93 -27.45
N ARG A 945 19.35 2.69 -28.42
CA ARG A 945 19.95 2.81 -29.76
C ARG A 945 21.23 3.62 -29.74
N ASP A 946 21.24 4.75 -29.04
CA ASP A 946 22.40 5.64 -28.91
C ASP A 946 23.55 4.93 -28.24
N ASP A 947 23.28 4.14 -27.19
CA ASP A 947 24.33 3.39 -26.50
C ASP A 947 24.90 2.26 -27.37
N VAL A 948 24.06 1.51 -28.09
CA VAL A 948 24.54 0.49 -29.04
C VAL A 948 25.31 1.11 -30.21
N ASN A 949 24.95 2.33 -30.63
CA ASN A 949 25.69 3.09 -31.64
C ASN A 949 27.05 3.60 -31.12
N LYS A 950 27.11 4.06 -29.85
CA LYS A 950 28.37 4.46 -29.19
C LYS A 950 29.34 3.30 -29.03
N MET A 951 28.86 2.08 -28.82
CA MET A 951 29.73 0.89 -28.68
C MET A 951 30.68 0.70 -29.88
N ALA A 952 30.27 1.04 -31.10
CA ALA A 952 31.14 0.96 -32.29
C ALA A 952 32.15 2.12 -32.39
N LYS A 953 31.98 3.19 -31.61
CA LYS A 953 32.98 4.25 -31.43
C LYS A 953 34.04 3.85 -30.38
N GLU A 954 33.67 2.99 -29.43
CA GLU A 954 34.57 2.47 -28.39
C GLU A 954 35.46 1.32 -28.88
N ASP A 955 34.97 0.50 -29.82
CA ASP A 955 35.75 -0.55 -30.48
C ASP A 955 35.36 -0.68 -31.95
N GLU A 956 36.28 -0.31 -32.84
CA GLU A 956 36.03 -0.34 -34.29
C GLU A 956 35.85 -1.76 -34.85
N THR A 957 36.29 -2.80 -34.14
CA THR A 957 36.14 -4.19 -34.59
C THR A 957 34.69 -4.68 -34.54
N LEU A 958 33.81 -3.99 -33.82
CA LEU A 958 32.36 -4.24 -33.83
C LEU A 958 31.68 -3.82 -35.14
N LYS A 959 32.25 -2.87 -35.89
CA LYS A 959 31.69 -2.39 -37.17
C LYS A 959 31.67 -3.49 -38.24
N GLU A 960 32.59 -4.45 -38.15
CA GLU A 960 32.71 -5.58 -39.06
C GLU A 960 31.92 -6.82 -38.59
N ASP A 961 31.34 -6.79 -37.39
CA ASP A 961 30.61 -7.91 -36.81
C ASP A 961 29.11 -7.88 -37.16
N SER A 962 28.66 -8.89 -37.91
CA SER A 962 27.24 -9.08 -38.26
C SER A 962 26.28 -9.00 -37.07
N ARG A 963 26.71 -9.38 -35.85
CA ARG A 963 25.89 -9.37 -34.64
C ARG A 963 25.51 -7.96 -34.19
N TRP A 964 26.39 -6.98 -34.41
CA TRP A 964 26.12 -5.58 -34.08
C TRP A 964 25.07 -5.00 -35.03
N THR A 965 25.21 -5.28 -36.34
CA THR A 965 24.24 -4.89 -37.37
C THR A 965 22.88 -5.54 -37.17
N ASP A 966 22.84 -6.82 -36.82
CA ASP A 966 21.60 -7.55 -36.49
C ASP A 966 20.92 -6.97 -35.23
N THR A 967 21.71 -6.59 -34.22
CA THR A 967 21.19 -5.94 -33.00
C THR A 967 20.61 -4.56 -33.30
N LYS A 968 21.30 -3.73 -34.10
CA LYS A 968 20.76 -2.44 -34.57
C LYS A 968 19.45 -2.62 -35.33
N SER A 969 19.40 -3.61 -36.23
CA SER A 969 18.20 -3.91 -37.02
C SER A 969 17.03 -4.33 -36.14
N PHE A 970 17.27 -5.11 -35.09
CA PHE A 970 16.23 -5.50 -34.12
C PHE A 970 15.73 -4.32 -33.27
N LEU A 971 16.60 -3.40 -32.86
CA LEU A 971 16.20 -2.19 -32.11
C LEU A 971 15.33 -1.21 -32.93
N LEU A 972 15.27 -1.42 -34.25
CA LEU A 972 14.40 -0.71 -35.19
C LEU A 972 13.10 -1.44 -35.47
N ALA A 973 12.98 -2.71 -35.08
CA ALA A 973 11.81 -3.52 -35.36
C ALA A 973 10.57 -2.91 -34.66
N SER A 974 9.57 -2.55 -35.46
CA SER A 974 8.26 -2.08 -35.00
C SER A 974 7.16 -3.00 -35.53
N GLY A 975 6.16 -3.30 -34.69
CA GLY A 975 5.11 -4.24 -35.06
C GLY A 975 4.47 -4.95 -33.87
N ALA A 976 3.49 -5.79 -34.16
CA ALA A 976 2.77 -6.59 -33.17
C ALA A 976 3.71 -7.53 -32.38
N PRO A 977 3.37 -7.88 -31.12
CA PRO A 977 4.20 -8.72 -30.26
C PRO A 977 4.72 -10.01 -30.91
N GLU A 978 3.94 -10.64 -31.78
CA GLU A 978 4.30 -11.87 -32.48
C GLU A 978 5.52 -11.71 -33.40
N VAL A 979 5.64 -10.56 -34.07
CA VAL A 979 6.78 -10.24 -34.93
C VAL A 979 8.03 -9.97 -34.10
N LEU A 980 7.86 -9.32 -32.94
CA LEU A 980 8.93 -9.02 -32.00
C LEU A 980 9.51 -10.30 -31.37
N HIS A 981 8.65 -11.28 -31.03
CA HIS A 981 9.08 -12.59 -30.50
C HIS A 981 9.99 -13.33 -31.47
N VAL A 982 9.57 -13.45 -32.74
CA VAL A 982 10.34 -14.16 -33.77
C VAL A 982 11.65 -13.43 -34.09
N GLY A 983 11.61 -12.09 -34.13
CA GLY A 983 12.80 -11.26 -34.34
C GLY A 983 13.81 -11.41 -33.21
N TYR A 984 13.36 -11.38 -31.96
CA TYR A 984 14.22 -11.51 -30.78
C TYR A 984 14.80 -12.92 -30.64
N GLU A 985 13.99 -13.97 -30.86
CA GLU A 985 14.46 -15.37 -30.82
C GLU A 985 15.58 -15.63 -31.84
N LYS A 986 15.43 -15.09 -33.06
CA LYS A 986 16.48 -15.16 -34.09
C LYS A 986 17.75 -14.42 -33.67
N LEU A 987 17.62 -13.19 -33.18
CA LEU A 987 18.76 -12.39 -32.71
C LEU A 987 19.47 -13.05 -31.53
N GLN A 988 18.72 -13.53 -30.54
CA GLN A 988 19.24 -14.21 -29.36
C GLN A 988 20.07 -15.44 -29.78
N THR A 989 19.57 -16.23 -30.72
CA THR A 989 20.28 -17.39 -31.27
C THR A 989 21.59 -16.95 -31.95
N THR A 990 21.57 -15.87 -32.75
CA THR A 990 22.77 -15.34 -33.41
C THR A 990 23.81 -14.81 -32.40
N LEU A 991 23.37 -14.11 -31.35
CA LEU A 991 24.26 -13.58 -30.30
C LEU A 991 24.87 -14.70 -29.45
N GLN A 992 24.15 -15.79 -29.21
CA GLN A 992 24.60 -16.92 -28.40
C GLN A 992 25.40 -17.96 -29.19
N THR A 993 25.26 -18.00 -30.52
CA THR A 993 25.99 -18.96 -31.36
C THR A 993 27.48 -18.66 -31.38
N GLY A 994 28.30 -19.66 -31.07
CA GLY A 994 29.76 -19.53 -31.06
C GLY A 994 30.33 -18.73 -29.88
N PHE A 995 29.50 -18.39 -28.88
CA PHE A 995 29.88 -17.57 -27.73
C PHE A 995 31.12 -18.09 -26.98
N THR A 996 31.26 -19.42 -26.85
CA THR A 996 32.40 -20.07 -26.18
C THR A 996 33.75 -19.81 -26.86
N LYS A 997 33.76 -19.57 -28.18
CA LYS A 997 34.96 -19.39 -29.02
C LYS A 997 35.49 -17.94 -29.05
N LEU A 998 34.78 -17.00 -28.45
CA LEU A 998 35.13 -15.57 -28.44
C LEU A 998 36.20 -15.24 -27.37
N LYS A 999 37.03 -14.22 -27.65
CA LYS A 999 37.96 -13.65 -26.67
C LYS A 999 37.19 -12.88 -25.58
N ALA A 1000 37.80 -12.67 -24.42
CA ALA A 1000 37.15 -12.03 -23.27
C ALA A 1000 36.51 -10.66 -23.59
N ALA A 1001 37.23 -9.78 -24.30
CA ALA A 1001 36.69 -8.47 -24.72
C ALA A 1001 35.45 -8.58 -25.64
N GLN A 1002 35.50 -9.51 -26.59
CA GLN A 1002 34.38 -9.78 -27.52
C GLN A 1002 33.19 -10.42 -26.79
N LYS A 1003 33.43 -11.27 -25.79
CA LYS A 1003 32.37 -11.84 -24.93
C LYS A 1003 31.65 -10.73 -24.18
N THR A 1004 32.39 -9.80 -23.59
CA THR A 1004 31.83 -8.65 -22.87
C THR A 1004 30.96 -7.78 -23.79
N GLN A 1005 31.39 -7.54 -25.03
CA GLN A 1005 30.62 -6.75 -26.00
C GLN A 1005 29.34 -7.45 -26.47
N VAL A 1006 29.42 -8.75 -26.80
CA VAL A 1006 28.25 -9.53 -27.21
C VAL A 1006 27.22 -9.62 -26.08
N ILE A 1007 27.67 -9.66 -24.83
CA ILE A 1007 26.78 -9.64 -23.66
C ILE A 1007 26.14 -8.27 -23.47
N LYS A 1008 26.88 -7.18 -23.67
CA LYS A 1008 26.29 -5.84 -23.72
C LYS A 1008 25.20 -5.76 -24.81
N LEU A 1009 25.47 -6.23 -26.03
CA LEU A 1009 24.45 -6.27 -27.11
C LEU A 1009 23.22 -7.09 -26.71
N LEU A 1010 23.42 -8.25 -26.07
CA LEU A 1010 22.33 -9.08 -25.55
C LEU A 1010 21.55 -8.35 -24.45
N VAL A 1011 22.21 -7.63 -23.53
CA VAL A 1011 21.58 -6.84 -22.48
C VAL A 1011 20.69 -5.74 -23.07
N TYR A 1012 21.20 -4.94 -24.02
CA TYR A 1012 20.44 -3.88 -24.68
C TYR A 1012 19.26 -4.44 -25.49
N ALA A 1013 19.46 -5.53 -26.25
CA ALA A 1013 18.38 -6.19 -26.99
C ALA A 1013 17.29 -6.77 -26.07
N THR A 1014 17.70 -7.36 -24.93
CA THR A 1014 16.78 -7.94 -23.94
C THR A 1014 16.00 -6.85 -23.20
N ALA A 1015 16.66 -5.76 -22.82
CA ALA A 1015 16.01 -4.62 -22.19
C ALA A 1015 14.98 -3.97 -23.13
N TYR A 1016 15.33 -3.77 -24.41
CA TYR A 1016 14.41 -3.29 -25.43
C TYR A 1016 13.20 -4.22 -25.64
N TYR A 1017 13.45 -5.52 -25.71
CA TYR A 1017 12.40 -6.54 -25.87
C TYR A 1017 11.44 -6.60 -24.66
N VAL A 1018 11.98 -6.52 -23.44
CA VAL A 1018 11.23 -6.49 -22.19
C VAL A 1018 10.44 -5.19 -22.06
N ASP A 1019 11.05 -4.03 -22.31
CA ASP A 1019 10.37 -2.73 -22.21
C ASP A 1019 9.20 -2.65 -23.20
N ARG A 1020 9.33 -3.23 -24.40
CA ARG A 1020 8.23 -3.31 -25.38
C ARG A 1020 7.11 -4.29 -25.05
N LEU A 1021 7.37 -5.38 -24.33
CA LEU A 1021 6.36 -6.38 -24.02
C LEU A 1021 5.74 -6.21 -22.63
N ILE A 1022 6.49 -5.68 -21.67
CA ILE A 1022 6.09 -5.60 -20.27
C ILE A 1022 5.42 -4.25 -19.95
N ALA A 1023 5.70 -3.18 -20.73
CA ALA A 1023 4.96 -1.92 -20.63
C ALA A 1023 3.46 -2.05 -20.97
N GLU A 1024 3.05 -3.13 -21.66
CA GLU A 1024 1.64 -3.40 -21.98
C GLU A 1024 0.90 -4.21 -20.91
N SER A 1025 1.60 -4.97 -20.04
CA SER A 1025 1.10 -5.65 -18.81
C SER A 1025 2.04 -6.82 -18.41
N PRO A 1026 2.69 -6.79 -17.23
CA PRO A 1026 3.54 -7.90 -16.72
C PRO A 1026 2.85 -9.26 -16.64
N GLU A 1027 1.54 -9.26 -16.44
CA GLU A 1027 0.73 -10.48 -16.34
C GLU A 1027 0.38 -11.10 -17.72
N LYS A 1028 0.53 -10.34 -18.81
CA LYS A 1028 0.21 -10.77 -20.17
C LYS A 1028 1.42 -11.18 -21.00
N VAL A 1029 2.61 -11.20 -20.40
CA VAL A 1029 3.85 -11.66 -21.07
C VAL A 1029 3.64 -13.08 -21.59
N PRO A 1030 3.63 -13.30 -22.91
CA PRO A 1030 3.39 -14.62 -23.49
C PRO A 1030 4.41 -15.64 -22.98
N ALA A 1031 4.02 -16.91 -22.86
CA ALA A 1031 4.91 -17.98 -22.37
C ALA A 1031 6.22 -18.06 -23.17
N ILE A 1032 6.17 -17.73 -24.46
CA ILE A 1032 7.32 -17.63 -25.36
C ILE A 1032 8.29 -16.53 -24.87
N ALA A 1033 7.78 -15.34 -24.54
CA ALA A 1033 8.62 -14.25 -24.03
C ALA A 1033 9.26 -14.57 -22.67
N ARG A 1034 8.53 -15.21 -21.75
CA ARG A 1034 9.11 -15.66 -20.47
C ARG A 1034 10.26 -16.65 -20.68
N LYS A 1035 10.12 -17.57 -21.63
CA LYS A 1035 11.17 -18.53 -21.98
C LYS A 1035 12.40 -17.81 -22.58
N LEU A 1036 12.19 -16.91 -23.54
CA LEU A 1036 13.29 -16.18 -24.20
C LEU A 1036 14.06 -15.28 -23.23
N VAL A 1037 13.34 -14.56 -22.35
CA VAL A 1037 13.97 -13.72 -21.31
C VAL A 1037 14.74 -14.57 -20.30
N LYS A 1038 14.20 -15.73 -19.88
CA LYS A 1038 14.92 -16.65 -18.99
C LYS A 1038 16.23 -17.16 -19.63
N THR A 1039 16.20 -17.54 -20.91
CA THR A 1039 17.40 -17.98 -21.64
C THR A 1039 18.44 -16.85 -21.80
N ALA A 1040 17.99 -15.60 -21.94
CA ALA A 1040 18.87 -14.44 -21.96
C ALA A 1040 19.48 -14.18 -20.57
N ALA A 1041 18.67 -14.26 -19.51
CA ALA A 1041 19.09 -14.09 -18.12
C ALA A 1041 20.18 -15.10 -17.72
N GLU A 1042 20.04 -16.37 -18.08
CA GLU A 1042 21.07 -17.41 -17.85
C GLU A 1042 22.40 -17.07 -18.57
N SER A 1043 22.32 -16.49 -19.78
CA SER A 1043 23.52 -16.08 -20.54
C SER A 1043 24.18 -14.82 -19.96
N ILE A 1044 23.38 -13.88 -19.44
CA ILE A 1044 23.85 -12.63 -18.84
C ILE A 1044 24.48 -12.93 -17.47
N THR A 1045 23.80 -13.68 -16.60
CA THR A 1045 24.24 -13.96 -15.22
C THR A 1045 25.46 -14.88 -15.12
N THR A 1046 25.73 -15.71 -16.14
CA THR A 1046 26.95 -16.54 -16.20
C THR A 1046 28.23 -15.73 -16.46
N GLN A 1047 28.13 -14.44 -16.79
CA GLN A 1047 29.29 -13.56 -16.94
C GLN A 1047 29.53 -12.74 -15.68
N ARG A 1048 30.81 -12.56 -15.33
CA ARG A 1048 31.25 -11.86 -14.12
C ARG A 1048 30.63 -10.47 -13.94
N ASP A 1049 30.45 -9.73 -15.04
CA ASP A 1049 29.91 -8.36 -15.03
C ASP A 1049 28.51 -8.26 -15.66
N GLY A 1050 27.87 -9.37 -16.02
CA GLY A 1050 26.61 -9.34 -16.77
C GLY A 1050 25.44 -8.79 -15.98
N LEU A 1051 25.32 -9.13 -14.68
CA LEU A 1051 24.30 -8.56 -13.81
C LEU A 1051 24.50 -7.05 -13.57
N ALA A 1052 25.77 -6.61 -13.45
CA ALA A 1052 26.09 -5.20 -13.35
C ALA A 1052 25.73 -4.44 -14.64
N GLN A 1053 25.99 -5.02 -15.81
CA GLN A 1053 25.59 -4.46 -17.10
C GLN A 1053 24.06 -4.39 -17.26
N TRP A 1054 23.33 -5.40 -16.80
CA TRP A 1054 21.87 -5.39 -16.76
C TRP A 1054 21.34 -4.24 -15.89
N GLN A 1055 21.87 -4.08 -14.67
CA GLN A 1055 21.47 -2.98 -13.78
C GLN A 1055 21.84 -1.62 -14.36
N GLN A 1056 23.01 -1.51 -15.02
CA GLN A 1056 23.51 -0.29 -15.62
C GLN A 1056 22.66 0.17 -16.80
N VAL A 1057 22.12 -0.75 -17.61
CA VAL A 1057 21.28 -0.42 -18.77
C VAL A 1057 20.07 0.43 -18.39
N TRP A 1058 19.54 0.26 -17.18
CA TRP A 1058 18.39 1.01 -16.68
C TRP A 1058 18.76 2.36 -16.07
N ASN A 1059 20.04 2.59 -15.77
CA ASN A 1059 20.52 3.84 -15.18
C ASN A 1059 21.04 4.84 -16.22
N THR A 1060 21.02 4.50 -17.51
CA THR A 1060 21.41 5.45 -18.56
C THR A 1060 20.41 6.60 -18.66
N THR A 1061 20.94 7.81 -18.89
CA THR A 1061 20.20 9.06 -19.02
C THR A 1061 19.11 8.93 -20.08
N GLY A 1062 17.84 9.13 -19.69
CA GLY A 1062 16.69 9.05 -20.59
C GLY A 1062 15.89 7.74 -20.51
N ILE A 1063 16.35 6.73 -19.76
CA ILE A 1063 15.62 5.46 -19.56
C ILE A 1063 14.71 5.50 -18.32
N VAL A 1064 15.16 6.05 -17.19
CA VAL A 1064 14.32 6.26 -15.98
C VAL A 1064 13.72 7.67 -16.01
N THR A 1065 12.38 7.75 -15.92
CA THR A 1065 11.61 9.00 -15.73
C THR A 1065 10.80 8.90 -14.45
N ALA A 1066 10.37 10.04 -13.90
CA ALA A 1066 9.55 10.08 -12.69
C ALA A 1066 8.23 9.29 -12.84
N GLU A 1067 7.64 9.22 -14.05
CA GLU A 1067 6.42 8.43 -14.28
C GLU A 1067 6.66 6.91 -14.34
N ASN A 1068 7.89 6.46 -14.64
CA ASN A 1068 8.18 5.05 -14.94
C ASN A 1068 9.09 4.34 -13.91
N GLU A 1069 9.54 5.06 -12.89
CA GLU A 1069 10.55 4.60 -11.93
C GLU A 1069 10.15 3.28 -11.26
N LYS A 1070 8.89 3.13 -10.87
CA LYS A 1070 8.36 1.90 -10.25
C LYS A 1070 8.40 0.69 -11.20
N THR A 1071 8.11 0.92 -12.48
CA THR A 1071 8.12 -0.10 -13.54
C THR A 1071 9.57 -0.51 -13.87
N VAL A 1072 10.47 0.46 -14.04
CA VAL A 1072 11.89 0.19 -14.29
C VAL A 1072 12.55 -0.51 -13.09
N ASN A 1073 12.18 -0.15 -11.86
CA ASN A 1073 12.64 -0.86 -10.66
C ASN A 1073 12.18 -2.32 -10.63
N THR A 1074 11.01 -2.62 -11.20
CA THR A 1074 10.54 -4.02 -11.37
C THR A 1074 11.38 -4.75 -12.43
N TYR A 1075 11.75 -4.10 -13.54
CA TYR A 1075 12.59 -4.71 -14.59
C TYR A 1075 14.02 -4.96 -14.11
N LYS A 1076 14.59 -4.07 -13.28
CA LYS A 1076 15.89 -4.26 -12.64
C LYS A 1076 15.96 -5.59 -11.88
N GLY A 1077 14.87 -5.99 -11.23
CA GLY A 1077 14.75 -7.25 -10.48
C GLY A 1077 14.33 -8.48 -11.29
N LEU A 1078 14.12 -8.37 -12.61
CA LEU A 1078 13.55 -9.47 -13.41
C LEU A 1078 14.57 -10.53 -13.84
N ILE A 1079 15.85 -10.14 -13.94
CA ILE A 1079 16.98 -11.06 -14.24
C ILE A 1079 17.70 -11.51 -12.96
N ALA A 1080 17.44 -10.85 -11.82
CA ALA A 1080 17.88 -11.28 -10.49
C ALA A 1080 16.95 -12.37 -9.95
#